data_AF-A0A838IK84-F1
#
_entry.id   AF-A0A838IK84-F1
#
_cell.length_a   1.000
_cell.length_b   1.000
_cell.length_c   1.000
_cell.angle_alpha   90.00
_cell.angle_beta   90.00
_cell.angle_gamma   90.00
#
_symmetry.space_group_name_H-M   'P 1'
#
loop_
_entity.id
_entity.type
_entity.pdbx_description
1 polymer ?
#
loop_
_entity_poly.entity_id
_entity_poly.type
_entity_poly.pdbx_seq_one_letter_code
_entity_poly.pdbx_strand_id
1 'polypeptide(L)'
;MRTALFGWKLRLALCWTAVFLISSCGELDDEVTHDYHDPAIMSHEGNDPEHHDHDGHDHDEFGEDLATRQFELNSCTRKKNTGYVSGRSFAITVVTVDSKPVELNTANAFFKMQEAAKKSGINLRVVSGFRTQAEQQYLYNCYLTKRCNNGNLAARPGYSNHQSGHALDLNASSPGVYRWLANNAGRYGFKRTVPSENWHWEWWGKPVSNPKCTTKRWDANFSVKLAGTRGDIQPQGSSKSVPDQFVGDAIRGVAVFHNKSTEKLVNVRLGYELPSPHFVAENYVIYRSMDGKNWSRASANGDSRNPAKARLGKGGTIYLGNFAPKERKQVVVTLRAKRYSIGEVGHPRVSFWIKRIDNGVYGPAATYGTKPGTNKFGSAMRGRRYADVFSKNEWQFNTGSKYNLEGWAACRKGHHDQLYKPNNAGVMRMRVTGDNSCVRAPSWTNINANAYDQIVIRTRSFDGAHQMGILFGATGTTPWSGKRMVRFDGRGNGNYHTMVIQMSDHPEWKGTIRRLRIDPLEGRKPKAGARALYDIDRVFFQSSKTRRTSSARQVYVDRPAISPICTELEGDEHELETQIIGYEMDDEEEEDFTVLDGDVEEGAEPIVDFEPTEEDTAGNDEDYHEGADDQPDAEQPAANVDNAAGCQAIRTSQTPGGGLLASVAMLGVLLVASRRRSSARR
;
A
#
# COMPACT_ATOMS: atom_id res chain seq x y z
N MET A 1 -4.44 18.82 52.93
CA MET A 1 -4.70 20.20 52.45
C MET A 1 -5.53 20.07 51.17
N ARG A 2 -6.83 20.35 51.19
CA ARG A 2 -7.48 21.67 51.05
C ARG A 2 -7.20 22.37 49.70
N THR A 3 -8.25 22.39 48.85
CA THR A 3 -8.74 23.52 48.00
C THR A 3 -7.78 24.08 46.92
N ALA A 4 -8.22 24.63 45.78
CA ALA A 4 -9.51 25.12 45.24
C ALA A 4 -9.34 25.29 43.70
N LEU A 5 -10.29 25.56 42.78
CA LEU A 5 -11.77 25.60 42.62
C LEU A 5 -12.07 26.68 41.54
N PHE A 6 -13.24 26.60 40.87
CA PHE A 6 -13.85 27.60 39.94
C PHE A 6 -13.17 27.87 38.56
N GLY A 7 -13.91 28.18 37.48
CA GLY A 7 -15.37 28.22 37.31
C GLY A 7 -15.86 28.66 35.91
N TRP A 8 -16.75 27.84 35.31
CA TRP A 8 -18.06 28.15 34.69
C TRP A 8 -18.34 29.32 33.69
N LYS A 9 -18.90 28.92 32.53
CA LYS A 9 -20.19 29.33 31.87
C LYS A 9 -20.34 30.52 30.86
N LEU A 10 -20.74 30.11 29.64
CA LEU A 10 -21.93 30.50 28.81
C LEU A 10 -22.04 31.84 28.00
N ARG A 11 -22.40 31.70 26.70
CA ARG A 11 -23.58 32.24 25.94
C ARG A 11 -23.39 31.91 24.43
N LEU A 12 -24.28 31.20 23.70
CA LEU A 12 -25.62 31.55 23.12
C LEU A 12 -25.62 32.75 22.14
N ALA A 13 -26.33 32.79 20.99
CA ALA A 13 -27.18 31.82 20.25
C ALA A 13 -27.48 32.27 18.77
N LEU A 14 -28.42 31.61 18.08
CA LEU A 14 -28.74 31.66 16.62
C LEU A 14 -29.68 32.79 16.13
N CYS A 15 -29.68 33.04 14.81
CA CYS A 15 -30.85 33.25 13.88
C CYS A 15 -30.37 32.91 12.44
N TRP A 16 -31.07 32.16 11.56
CA TRP A 16 -32.39 32.39 10.88
C TRP A 16 -32.39 33.71 10.06
N THR A 17 -32.80 33.80 8.78
CA THR A 17 -33.50 32.88 7.84
C THR A 17 -33.20 33.25 6.36
N ALA A 18 -33.63 32.43 5.39
CA ALA A 18 -33.60 32.74 3.94
C ALA A 18 -34.90 33.43 3.44
N VAL A 19 -34.93 33.99 2.21
CA VAL A 19 -36.09 34.04 1.26
C VAL A 19 -35.77 34.77 -0.09
N PHE A 20 -36.14 34.12 -1.20
CA PHE A 20 -36.52 34.53 -2.59
C PHE A 20 -36.06 35.83 -3.32
N LEU A 21 -35.39 35.62 -4.47
CA LEU A 21 -35.89 35.70 -5.89
C LEU A 21 -36.63 36.95 -6.49
N ILE A 22 -36.34 37.21 -7.79
CA ILE A 22 -37.02 38.07 -8.81
C ILE A 22 -36.69 39.59 -8.67
N SER A 23 -36.16 40.31 -9.68
CA SER A 23 -36.74 40.56 -11.02
C SER A 23 -35.73 41.00 -12.11
N SER A 24 -36.19 40.99 -13.36
CA SER A 24 -35.56 41.56 -14.56
C SER A 24 -36.10 42.97 -14.90
N CYS A 25 -35.24 43.81 -15.50
CA CYS A 25 -35.46 44.86 -16.52
C CYS A 25 -34.06 45.37 -16.92
N GLY A 26 -33.72 45.72 -18.17
CA GLY A 26 -34.48 46.54 -19.11
C GLY A 26 -34.00 48.00 -18.93
N GLU A 27 -32.81 48.38 -19.42
CA GLU A 27 -32.53 48.83 -20.80
C GLU A 27 -32.77 50.34 -20.97
N LEU A 28 -31.77 51.07 -21.49
CA LEU A 28 -31.89 52.27 -22.33
C LEU A 28 -30.49 52.82 -22.70
N ASP A 29 -30.37 53.25 -23.95
CA ASP A 29 -29.15 53.73 -24.60
C ASP A 29 -28.85 55.21 -24.36
N ASP A 30 -27.65 55.64 -24.75
CA ASP A 30 -27.48 56.91 -25.47
C ASP A 30 -26.21 56.83 -26.36
N GLU A 31 -26.42 56.90 -27.68
CA GLU A 31 -25.35 57.07 -28.68
C GLU A 31 -24.91 58.53 -28.77
N VAL A 32 -23.61 58.79 -28.97
CA VAL A 32 -23.15 59.78 -29.96
C VAL A 32 -21.88 59.26 -30.63
N THR A 33 -21.80 59.42 -31.95
CA THR A 33 -20.85 58.79 -32.88
C THR A 33 -19.88 59.80 -33.55
N HIS A 34 -18.98 59.29 -34.40
CA HIS A 34 -18.20 60.01 -35.43
C HIS A 34 -17.01 60.90 -34.96
N ASP A 35 -15.89 61.04 -35.69
CA ASP A 35 -15.48 60.42 -36.98
C ASP A 35 -13.96 60.50 -37.29
N TYR A 36 -13.51 59.66 -38.23
CA TYR A 36 -12.37 59.82 -39.18
C TYR A 36 -10.93 60.19 -38.66
N HIS A 37 -9.81 59.97 -39.39
CA HIS A 37 -9.55 59.51 -40.77
C HIS A 37 -8.23 58.71 -40.86
N ASP A 38 -8.12 57.78 -41.81
CA ASP A 38 -6.87 57.20 -42.34
C ASP A 38 -6.17 58.19 -43.31
N PRO A 39 -4.86 58.04 -43.62
CA PRO A 39 -4.55 57.50 -44.95
C PRO A 39 -3.28 56.61 -45.07
N ALA A 40 -3.39 55.53 -45.84
CA ALA A 40 -2.29 54.91 -46.59
C ALA A 40 -1.82 55.82 -47.78
N ILE A 41 -0.81 55.57 -48.64
CA ILE A 41 -0.16 54.37 -49.23
C ILE A 41 1.24 54.83 -49.72
N MET A 42 2.29 53.98 -49.69
CA MET A 42 3.19 53.79 -50.86
C MET A 42 4.15 52.60 -50.74
N SER A 43 4.36 51.95 -51.87
CA SER A 43 5.08 50.69 -52.07
C SER A 43 6.41 50.89 -52.81
N HIS A 44 7.40 50.03 -52.56
CA HIS A 44 8.33 49.61 -53.62
C HIS A 44 8.98 48.25 -53.32
N GLU A 45 9.12 47.44 -54.36
CA GLU A 45 9.80 46.13 -54.37
C GLU A 45 11.32 46.28 -54.64
N GLY A 46 12.13 45.27 -54.28
CA GLY A 46 13.48 45.13 -54.88
C GLY A 46 14.55 44.37 -54.08
N ASN A 47 14.79 43.11 -54.48
CA ASN A 47 16.06 42.36 -54.50
C ASN A 47 17.01 42.23 -53.28
N ASP A 48 17.28 40.96 -52.94
CA ASP A 48 18.58 40.42 -52.49
C ASP A 48 19.57 40.41 -53.70
N PRO A 49 20.90 40.45 -53.54
CA PRO A 49 21.63 39.27 -53.03
C PRO A 49 22.89 39.54 -52.18
N GLU A 50 23.34 38.45 -51.54
CA GLU A 50 24.69 38.09 -51.07
C GLU A 50 25.85 39.08 -51.35
N HIS A 51 26.60 39.42 -50.30
CA HIS A 51 28.06 39.39 -50.42
C HIS A 51 28.81 39.03 -49.12
N HIS A 52 29.92 38.36 -49.36
CA HIS A 52 30.80 37.65 -48.44
C HIS A 52 31.76 38.55 -47.62
N ASP A 53 32.22 37.96 -46.50
CA ASP A 53 33.60 37.96 -45.98
C ASP A 53 34.12 38.95 -44.90
N HIS A 54 34.51 38.28 -43.80
CA HIS A 54 35.75 38.40 -43.02
C HIS A 54 35.91 39.41 -41.85
N ASP A 55 36.74 38.92 -40.91
CA ASP A 55 37.27 39.47 -39.65
C ASP A 55 36.29 39.56 -38.45
N GLY A 56 36.51 38.90 -37.32
CA GLY A 56 37.59 37.98 -36.92
C GLY A 56 38.02 38.21 -35.47
N HIS A 57 37.60 37.35 -34.54
CA HIS A 57 38.26 37.16 -33.24
C HIS A 57 37.93 35.80 -32.64
N ASP A 58 38.98 35.12 -32.19
CA ASP A 58 38.96 33.76 -31.65
C ASP A 58 38.56 33.68 -30.17
N HIS A 59 38.53 32.42 -29.71
CA HIS A 59 38.79 31.98 -28.33
C HIS A 59 37.65 32.05 -27.29
N ASP A 60 36.96 30.90 -27.20
CA ASP A 60 37.22 29.87 -26.16
C ASP A 60 36.02 29.39 -25.33
N GLU A 61 36.06 28.08 -25.11
CA GLU A 61 35.08 27.28 -24.38
C GLU A 61 35.47 27.14 -22.89
N PHE A 62 34.48 26.82 -22.05
CA PHE A 62 34.59 26.49 -20.62
C PHE A 62 34.87 27.61 -19.60
N GLY A 63 33.88 27.79 -18.72
CA GLY A 63 33.95 28.62 -17.54
C GLY A 63 32.73 28.42 -16.64
N GLU A 64 32.52 27.20 -16.14
CA GLU A 64 31.61 27.00 -15.00
C GLU A 64 32.17 27.74 -13.77
N ASP A 65 31.58 28.87 -13.40
CA ASP A 65 31.06 29.15 -12.04
C ASP A 65 30.67 30.62 -11.87
N LEU A 66 29.37 30.91 -12.06
CA LEU A 66 28.65 31.84 -11.17
C LEU A 66 27.34 31.19 -10.70
N ALA A 67 27.44 29.90 -10.36
CA ALA A 67 26.36 29.08 -9.81
C ALA A 67 26.16 29.33 -8.30
N THR A 68 26.74 30.40 -7.75
CA THR A 68 26.77 30.70 -6.31
C THR A 68 26.37 32.14 -5.97
N ARG A 69 25.15 32.54 -6.36
CA ARG A 69 24.30 33.39 -5.50
C ARG A 69 22.82 33.24 -5.84
N GLN A 70 22.16 32.38 -5.07
CA GLN A 70 20.71 32.49 -4.88
C GLN A 70 20.42 33.85 -4.25
N PHE A 71 19.56 34.65 -4.88
CA PHE A 71 18.77 35.63 -4.14
C PHE A 71 17.64 34.85 -3.47
N GLU A 72 17.95 34.32 -2.29
CA GLU A 72 16.94 33.70 -1.45
C GLU A 72 16.00 34.78 -0.91
N LEU A 73 14.72 34.60 -1.22
CA LEU A 73 13.67 35.02 -0.31
C LEU A 73 13.92 34.33 1.03
N ASN A 74 14.53 35.04 2.00
CA ASN A 74 14.70 34.51 3.35
C ASN A 74 13.36 34.02 3.93
N SER A 75 12.25 34.69 3.58
CA SER A 75 10.92 34.07 3.55
C SER A 75 9.84 34.95 2.89
N CYS A 76 8.81 34.32 2.31
CA CYS A 76 7.49 34.94 2.09
C CYS A 76 6.61 34.98 3.37
N THR A 77 7.17 34.65 4.55
CA THR A 77 6.50 34.79 5.85
C THR A 77 6.02 36.22 6.01
N ARG A 78 4.69 36.38 6.10
CA ARG A 78 4.03 37.67 6.28
C ARG A 78 4.04 38.02 7.77
N LYS A 79 4.63 39.16 8.13
CA LYS A 79 4.54 39.74 9.47
C LYS A 79 3.64 40.97 9.43
N LYS A 80 2.61 41.01 10.31
CA LYS A 80 1.84 42.23 10.56
C LYS A 80 2.71 43.23 11.33
N ASN A 81 2.63 44.50 10.97
CA ASN A 81 3.36 45.59 11.61
C ASN A 81 2.51 46.88 11.55
N THR A 82 3.01 47.98 12.12
CA THR A 82 2.34 49.29 12.10
C THR A 82 3.10 50.26 11.21
N GLY A 83 2.52 50.61 10.07
CA GLY A 83 3.01 51.65 9.17
C GLY A 83 2.46 53.03 9.52
N TYR A 84 3.00 54.08 8.91
CA TYR A 84 2.58 55.47 9.12
C TYR A 84 2.51 56.27 7.80
N VAL A 85 1.48 57.11 7.67
CA VAL A 85 1.34 58.14 6.61
C VAL A 85 0.86 59.43 7.27
N SER A 86 1.56 60.54 7.04
CA SER A 86 1.21 61.88 7.56
C SER A 86 0.88 61.90 9.06
N GLY A 87 1.68 61.18 9.87
CA GLY A 87 1.51 61.03 11.31
C GLY A 87 0.46 60.02 11.77
N ARG A 88 -0.40 59.50 10.87
CA ARG A 88 -1.44 58.52 11.18
C ARG A 88 -0.91 57.10 11.02
N SER A 89 -1.16 56.23 12.00
CA SER A 89 -0.79 54.82 11.94
C SER A 89 -1.80 53.98 11.15
N PHE A 90 -1.32 52.89 10.54
CA PHE A 90 -2.16 51.90 9.87
C PHE A 90 -1.54 50.50 9.93
N ALA A 91 -2.35 49.45 9.74
CA ALA A 91 -1.86 48.08 9.70
C ALA A 91 -1.17 47.78 8.36
N ILE A 92 0.08 47.33 8.41
CA ILE A 92 0.88 46.98 7.22
C ILE A 92 1.32 45.52 7.30
N THR A 93 1.47 44.86 6.15
CA THR A 93 2.03 43.51 6.06
C THR A 93 3.38 43.56 5.37
N VAL A 94 4.42 43.08 6.04
CA VAL A 94 5.79 43.02 5.51
C VAL A 94 6.25 41.58 5.27
N VAL A 95 7.17 41.41 4.33
CA VAL A 95 7.94 40.19 4.03
C VAL A 95 9.44 40.50 4.09
N THR A 96 10.30 39.47 4.04
CA THR A 96 11.76 39.67 4.11
C THR A 96 12.42 39.59 2.73
N VAL A 97 13.10 40.66 2.32
CA VAL A 97 13.84 40.79 1.05
C VAL A 97 15.26 41.24 1.36
N ASP A 98 16.29 40.51 0.93
CA ASP A 98 17.71 40.79 1.25
C ASP A 98 17.97 41.06 2.75
N SER A 99 17.33 40.24 3.61
CA SER A 99 17.33 40.40 5.08
C SER A 99 16.71 41.72 5.61
N LYS A 100 15.97 42.48 4.80
CA LYS A 100 15.23 43.69 5.18
C LYS A 100 13.72 43.45 5.16
N PRO A 101 12.93 44.04 6.08
CA PRO A 101 11.48 44.04 5.96
C PRO A 101 11.07 44.95 4.78
N VAL A 102 10.11 44.50 3.96
CA VAL A 102 9.54 45.29 2.85
C VAL A 102 8.02 45.06 2.82
N GLU A 103 7.23 46.09 2.52
CA GLU A 103 5.78 45.96 2.35
C GLU A 103 5.44 44.97 1.22
N LEU A 104 4.40 44.16 1.41
CA LEU A 104 4.06 43.05 0.54
C LEU A 104 3.97 43.43 -0.95
N ASN A 105 3.20 44.45 -1.32
CA ASN A 105 3.00 44.85 -2.72
C ASN A 105 4.28 45.44 -3.35
N THR A 106 4.98 46.28 -2.59
CA THR A 106 6.29 46.85 -2.93
C THR A 106 7.33 45.77 -3.17
N ALA A 107 7.36 44.71 -2.35
CA ALA A 107 8.20 43.54 -2.58
C ALA A 107 7.81 42.80 -3.88
N ASN A 108 6.52 42.59 -4.15
CA ASN A 108 6.06 41.96 -5.39
C ASN A 108 6.44 42.75 -6.65
N ALA A 109 6.44 44.08 -6.58
CA ALA A 109 6.92 44.93 -7.65
C ALA A 109 8.45 44.87 -7.77
N PHE A 110 9.17 44.93 -6.64
CA PHE A 110 10.62 44.83 -6.61
C PHE A 110 11.13 43.53 -7.24
N PHE A 111 10.50 42.38 -6.99
CA PHE A 111 10.92 41.11 -7.61
C PHE A 111 10.83 41.12 -9.14
N LYS A 112 9.79 41.73 -9.72
CA LYS A 112 9.69 41.90 -11.19
C LYS A 112 10.82 42.76 -11.73
N MET A 113 11.18 43.83 -11.01
CA MET A 113 12.28 44.73 -11.35
C MET A 113 13.65 44.04 -11.22
N GLN A 114 13.87 43.31 -10.12
CA GLN A 114 15.10 42.56 -9.84
C GLN A 114 15.34 41.43 -10.86
N GLU A 115 14.31 40.70 -11.27
CA GLU A 115 14.42 39.67 -12.31
C GLU A 115 14.81 40.28 -13.67
N ALA A 116 14.22 41.42 -14.03
CA ALA A 116 14.55 42.13 -15.26
C ALA A 116 15.97 42.71 -15.24
N ALA A 117 16.39 43.30 -14.12
CA ALA A 117 17.75 43.79 -13.93
C ALA A 117 18.78 42.66 -14.07
N LYS A 118 18.51 41.49 -13.47
CA LYS A 118 19.38 40.32 -13.56
C LYS A 118 19.58 39.85 -15.01
N LYS A 119 18.55 39.94 -15.87
CA LYS A 119 18.67 39.65 -17.32
C LYS A 119 19.56 40.64 -18.07
N SER A 120 19.77 41.84 -17.52
CA SER A 120 20.72 42.84 -18.01
C SER A 120 22.10 42.77 -17.32
N GLY A 121 22.41 41.69 -16.59
CA GLY A 121 23.63 41.57 -15.79
C GLY A 121 23.66 42.42 -14.51
N ILE A 122 22.59 43.16 -14.20
CA ILE A 122 22.52 44.10 -13.08
C ILE A 122 21.98 43.42 -11.82
N ASN A 123 22.75 43.54 -10.73
CA ASN A 123 22.45 42.91 -9.46
C ASN A 123 21.83 43.92 -8.48
N LEU A 124 20.49 44.01 -8.48
CA LEU A 124 19.72 44.84 -7.55
C LEU A 124 19.55 44.16 -6.18
N ARG A 125 19.76 44.93 -5.11
CA ARG A 125 19.57 44.51 -3.71
C ARG A 125 18.92 45.62 -2.89
N VAL A 126 18.07 45.23 -1.94
CA VAL A 126 17.50 46.13 -0.92
C VAL A 126 18.54 46.37 0.18
N VAL A 127 18.89 47.64 0.40
CA VAL A 127 19.77 48.10 1.49
C VAL A 127 18.93 48.51 2.70
N SER A 128 17.80 49.20 2.45
CA SER A 128 16.79 49.55 3.46
C SER A 128 15.39 49.40 2.85
N GLY A 129 14.43 48.96 3.66
CA GLY A 129 13.04 48.77 3.25
C GLY A 129 12.08 49.48 4.19
N PHE A 130 11.07 48.76 4.67
CA PHE A 130 10.16 49.26 5.70
C PHE A 130 10.92 49.66 6.98
N ARG A 131 10.51 50.75 7.61
CA ARG A 131 11.02 51.21 8.93
C ARG A 131 9.87 51.38 9.92
N THR A 132 10.09 50.92 11.16
CA THR A 132 9.19 51.19 12.29
C THR A 132 9.31 52.63 12.78
N GLN A 133 8.35 53.07 13.61
CA GLN A 133 8.40 54.38 14.28
C GLN A 133 9.69 54.60 15.09
N ALA A 134 10.17 53.56 15.80
CA ALA A 134 11.38 53.64 16.60
C ALA A 134 12.65 53.81 15.74
N GLU A 135 12.76 53.06 14.63
CA GLU A 135 13.87 53.19 13.68
C GLU A 135 13.89 54.57 13.03
N GLN A 136 12.73 55.11 12.63
CA GLN A 136 12.68 56.47 12.07
C GLN A 136 12.98 57.54 13.13
N GLN A 137 12.56 57.37 14.39
CA GLN A 137 12.91 58.27 15.50
C GLN A 137 14.42 58.31 15.75
N TYR A 138 15.08 57.14 15.72
CA TYR A 138 16.53 57.05 15.82
C TYR A 138 17.22 57.85 14.69
N LEU A 139 16.82 57.61 13.43
CA LEU A 139 17.40 58.32 12.27
C LEU A 139 17.12 59.83 12.29
N TYR A 140 15.93 60.27 12.73
CA TYR A 140 15.62 61.69 12.90
C TYR A 140 16.46 62.35 14.01
N ASN A 141 16.70 61.64 15.12
CA ASN A 141 17.59 62.12 16.17
C ASN A 141 19.05 62.22 15.68
N CYS A 142 19.51 61.26 14.86
CA CYS A 142 20.81 61.34 14.18
C CYS A 142 20.90 62.56 13.25
N TYR A 143 19.84 62.84 12.48
CA TYR A 143 19.76 64.02 11.62
C TYR A 143 19.86 65.34 12.40
N LEU A 144 19.12 65.47 13.51
CA LEU A 144 19.13 66.69 14.34
C LEU A 144 20.46 66.91 15.06
N THR A 145 21.05 65.84 15.63
CA THR A 145 22.25 65.94 16.47
C THR A 145 23.56 65.89 15.69
N LYS A 146 23.54 65.38 14.44
CA LYS A 146 24.72 65.06 13.61
C LYS A 146 25.68 64.04 14.23
N ARG A 147 25.27 63.32 15.29
CA ARG A 147 26.12 62.37 16.05
C ARG A 147 26.15 60.94 15.51
N CYS A 148 25.26 60.58 14.59
CA CYS A 148 25.16 59.25 14.00
C CYS A 148 24.60 59.32 12.58
N ASN A 149 24.65 58.21 11.83
CA ASN A 149 24.18 58.11 10.44
C ASN A 149 24.67 59.27 9.53
N ASN A 150 25.91 59.73 9.75
CA ASN A 150 26.56 60.88 9.10
C ASN A 150 25.74 62.19 9.15
N GLY A 151 24.74 62.30 10.03
CA GLY A 151 23.83 63.43 10.06
C GLY A 151 22.94 63.59 8.83
N ASN A 152 22.79 62.52 8.03
CA ASN A 152 21.98 62.47 6.80
C ASN A 152 20.53 62.93 7.07
N LEU A 153 19.90 63.53 6.06
CA LEU A 153 18.52 64.01 6.15
C LEU A 153 17.57 62.85 6.47
N ALA A 154 16.68 63.06 7.43
CA ALA A 154 15.63 62.11 7.79
C ALA A 154 14.32 62.86 8.01
N ALA A 155 13.22 62.33 7.47
CA ALA A 155 11.89 62.87 7.73
C ALA A 155 11.49 62.67 9.21
N ARG A 156 10.62 63.55 9.71
CA ARG A 156 10.01 63.42 11.05
C ARG A 156 9.33 62.05 11.19
N PRO A 157 9.42 61.39 12.36
CA PRO A 157 8.74 60.11 12.59
C PRO A 157 7.23 60.23 12.40
N GLY A 158 6.66 59.31 11.63
CA GLY A 158 5.28 59.33 11.15
C GLY A 158 5.12 59.88 9.72
N TYR A 159 6.17 60.47 9.12
CA TYR A 159 6.13 61.16 7.83
C TYR A 159 7.14 60.61 6.79
N SER A 160 7.82 59.50 7.09
CA SER A 160 8.80 58.87 6.19
C SER A 160 8.16 57.83 5.27
N ASN A 161 8.48 57.85 3.98
CA ASN A 161 7.94 56.86 3.02
C ASN A 161 8.49 55.43 3.23
N HIS A 162 9.52 55.25 4.06
CA HIS A 162 9.88 53.92 4.57
C HIS A 162 8.88 53.39 5.61
N GLN A 163 8.19 54.27 6.34
CA GLN A 163 7.16 53.88 7.29
C GLN A 163 5.80 53.63 6.63
N SER A 164 5.54 54.24 5.47
CA SER A 164 4.38 53.90 4.63
C SER A 164 4.59 52.58 3.89
N GLY A 165 5.84 52.11 3.77
CA GLY A 165 6.23 50.89 3.08
C GLY A 165 6.50 51.06 1.59
N HIS A 166 6.23 52.25 1.03
CA HIS A 166 6.45 52.55 -0.39
C HIS A 166 7.94 52.67 -0.75
N ALA A 167 8.81 53.11 0.16
CA ALA A 167 10.22 53.37 -0.13
C ALA A 167 11.16 52.16 0.05
N LEU A 168 12.09 52.03 -0.89
CA LEU A 168 13.27 51.17 -0.82
C LEU A 168 14.54 52.01 -1.04
N ASP A 169 15.55 51.79 -0.20
CA ASP A 169 16.92 52.19 -0.52
C ASP A 169 17.61 51.02 -1.20
N LEU A 170 18.07 51.21 -2.43
CA LEU A 170 18.71 50.21 -3.28
C LEU A 170 20.22 50.45 -3.39
N ASN A 171 20.97 49.42 -3.81
CA ASN A 171 22.43 49.46 -3.96
C ASN A 171 22.92 50.31 -5.16
N ALA A 172 22.40 51.51 -5.35
CA ALA A 172 22.63 52.38 -6.52
C ALA A 172 24.09 52.80 -6.76
N SER A 173 24.95 52.73 -5.73
CA SER A 173 26.41 52.91 -5.85
C SER A 173 27.13 51.73 -6.50
N SER A 174 26.49 50.57 -6.67
CA SER A 174 27.08 49.43 -7.39
C SER A 174 27.15 49.74 -8.90
N PRO A 175 28.22 49.31 -9.60
CA PRO A 175 28.39 49.56 -11.04
C PRO A 175 27.15 49.22 -11.86
N GLY A 176 26.75 50.13 -12.76
CA GLY A 176 25.59 49.98 -13.65
C GLY A 176 24.21 50.12 -13.00
N VAL A 177 24.07 49.92 -11.67
CA VAL A 177 22.76 49.86 -11.00
C VAL A 177 21.95 51.15 -11.16
N TYR A 178 22.52 52.31 -10.81
CA TYR A 178 21.79 53.58 -10.91
C TYR A 178 21.32 53.87 -12.35
N ARG A 179 22.18 53.66 -13.35
CA ARG A 179 21.86 53.87 -14.77
C ARG A 179 20.73 52.94 -15.23
N TRP A 180 20.74 51.68 -14.79
CA TRP A 180 19.67 50.74 -15.09
C TRP A 180 18.34 51.16 -14.44
N LEU A 181 18.36 51.55 -13.16
CA LEU A 181 17.17 52.02 -12.43
C LEU A 181 16.58 53.28 -13.08
N ALA A 182 17.41 54.28 -13.40
CA ALA A 182 16.98 55.51 -14.09
C ALA A 182 16.20 55.23 -15.39
N ASN A 183 16.62 54.22 -16.16
CA ASN A 183 16.02 53.90 -17.45
C ASN A 183 14.84 52.91 -17.36
N ASN A 184 14.72 52.12 -16.28
CA ASN A 184 13.80 50.98 -16.23
C ASN A 184 12.84 50.96 -15.04
N ALA A 185 13.16 51.57 -13.90
CA ALA A 185 12.41 51.41 -12.65
C ALA A 185 10.93 51.86 -12.76
N GLY A 186 10.67 52.91 -13.56
CA GLY A 186 9.32 53.40 -13.85
C GLY A 186 8.39 52.34 -14.45
N ARG A 187 8.92 51.41 -15.25
CA ARG A 187 8.15 50.30 -15.87
C ARG A 187 7.58 49.33 -14.82
N TYR A 188 8.13 49.33 -13.61
CA TYR A 188 7.72 48.50 -12.47
C TYR A 188 6.94 49.30 -11.41
N GLY A 189 6.67 50.58 -11.66
CA GLY A 189 5.97 51.49 -10.76
C GLY A 189 6.88 52.16 -9.72
N PHE A 190 8.21 52.07 -9.86
CA PHE A 190 9.16 52.75 -8.98
C PHE A 190 9.57 54.13 -9.53
N LYS A 191 9.56 55.15 -8.68
CA LYS A 191 9.97 56.52 -8.98
C LYS A 191 11.06 56.97 -8.02
N ARG A 192 12.07 57.68 -8.53
CA ARG A 192 13.04 58.40 -7.70
C ARG A 192 12.43 59.75 -7.31
N THR A 193 12.07 59.89 -6.05
CA THR A 193 11.33 61.05 -5.51
C THR A 193 12.22 62.08 -4.83
N VAL A 194 13.42 61.67 -4.40
CA VAL A 194 14.39 62.52 -3.71
C VAL A 194 15.58 62.80 -4.66
N PRO A 195 15.70 64.01 -5.25
CA PRO A 195 16.71 64.29 -6.28
C PRO A 195 18.17 64.13 -5.82
N SER A 196 18.46 64.30 -4.52
CA SER A 196 19.78 64.11 -3.92
C SER A 196 20.14 62.66 -3.62
N GLU A 197 19.17 61.73 -3.64
CA GLU A 197 19.35 60.35 -3.20
C GLU A 197 19.19 59.37 -4.36
N ASN A 198 20.31 59.02 -5.01
CA ASN A 198 20.31 58.08 -6.14
C ASN A 198 19.91 56.64 -5.74
N TRP A 199 19.99 56.31 -4.45
CA TRP A 199 19.56 55.04 -3.87
C TRP A 199 18.08 54.97 -3.51
N HIS A 200 17.36 56.09 -3.41
CA HIS A 200 16.01 56.12 -2.85
C HIS A 200 14.92 55.99 -3.92
N TRP A 201 14.14 54.91 -3.88
CA TRP A 201 13.12 54.60 -4.88
C TRP A 201 11.80 54.24 -4.21
N GLU A 202 10.73 54.92 -4.59
CA GLU A 202 9.39 54.70 -4.04
C GLU A 202 8.48 54.02 -5.05
N TRP A 203 7.75 53.00 -4.61
CA TRP A 203 6.76 52.29 -5.42
C TRP A 203 5.36 52.90 -5.29
N TRP A 204 4.81 53.38 -6.39
CA TRP A 204 3.47 54.00 -6.45
C TRP A 204 2.50 53.27 -7.40
N GLY A 205 2.77 51.99 -7.68
CA GLY A 205 1.93 51.17 -8.57
C GLY A 205 0.60 50.74 -7.92
N LYS A 206 -0.33 50.25 -8.75
CA LYS A 206 -1.57 49.63 -8.26
C LYS A 206 -1.26 48.29 -7.57
N PRO A 207 -1.81 47.99 -6.37
CA PRO A 207 -1.74 46.67 -5.75
C PRO A 207 -2.25 45.58 -6.70
N VAL A 208 -1.60 44.42 -6.69
CA VAL A 208 -2.03 43.26 -7.48
C VAL A 208 -2.87 42.33 -6.62
N SER A 209 -4.05 41.94 -7.12
CA SER A 209 -4.98 41.05 -6.42
C SER A 209 -4.45 39.64 -6.14
N ASN A 210 -3.32 39.25 -6.75
CA ASN A 210 -2.67 37.98 -6.52
C ASN A 210 -1.13 38.14 -6.45
N PRO A 211 -0.54 38.29 -5.25
CA PRO A 211 0.88 38.59 -5.08
C PRO A 211 1.80 37.43 -5.48
N LYS A 212 2.75 37.69 -6.39
CA LYS A 212 3.79 36.75 -6.89
C LYS A 212 4.87 36.33 -5.87
N CYS A 213 4.70 36.63 -4.58
CA CYS A 213 5.43 36.03 -3.45
C CYS A 213 5.08 34.53 -3.28
N THR A 214 5.22 33.74 -4.34
CA THR A 214 5.20 32.29 -4.33
C THR A 214 6.63 31.79 -4.19
N THR A 215 7.05 31.44 -2.98
CA THR A 215 8.26 30.63 -2.82
C THR A 215 8.10 29.32 -3.58
N LYS A 216 9.22 28.76 -4.08
CA LYS A 216 9.24 27.39 -4.59
C LYS A 216 8.87 26.44 -3.46
N ARG A 217 7.60 26.05 -3.38
CA ARG A 217 7.09 25.13 -2.35
C ARG A 217 7.31 23.71 -2.86
N TRP A 218 8.13 22.96 -2.13
CA TRP A 218 8.30 21.54 -2.32
C TRP A 218 7.33 20.79 -1.41
N ASP A 219 6.36 20.12 -2.02
CA ASP A 219 5.32 19.35 -1.34
C ASP A 219 4.94 18.16 -2.24
N ALA A 220 4.76 16.99 -1.66
CA ALA A 220 4.27 15.82 -2.36
C ALA A 220 3.67 14.80 -1.39
N ASN A 221 2.68 14.04 -1.86
CA ASN A 221 2.19 12.86 -1.14
C ASN A 221 2.60 11.59 -1.88
N PHE A 222 3.03 10.58 -1.13
CA PHE A 222 3.23 9.22 -1.61
C PHE A 222 2.35 8.26 -0.81
N SER A 223 1.71 7.30 -1.48
CA SER A 223 0.87 6.29 -0.82
C SER A 223 0.96 4.94 -1.53
N VAL A 224 0.79 3.87 -0.75
CA VAL A 224 0.76 2.49 -1.25
C VAL A 224 -0.48 1.79 -0.71
N LYS A 225 -1.17 1.05 -1.57
CA LYS A 225 -2.33 0.21 -1.23
C LYS A 225 -2.17 -1.18 -1.86
N LEU A 226 -2.77 -2.19 -1.23
CA LEU A 226 -3.17 -3.42 -1.89
C LEU A 226 -4.68 -3.34 -2.12
N ALA A 227 -5.14 -3.78 -3.30
CA ALA A 227 -6.53 -3.77 -3.68
C ALA A 227 -6.95 -5.12 -4.28
N GLY A 228 -8.19 -5.55 -4.01
CA GLY A 228 -8.65 -6.91 -4.33
C GLY A 228 -8.24 -7.97 -3.30
N THR A 229 -7.78 -7.55 -2.12
CA THR A 229 -7.52 -8.44 -0.98
C THR A 229 -8.82 -8.92 -0.35
N ARG A 230 -8.88 -10.15 0.16
CA ARG A 230 -10.09 -10.71 0.79
C ARG A 230 -10.40 -10.23 2.22
N GLY A 231 -9.54 -9.41 2.82
CA GLY A 231 -9.59 -9.10 4.26
C GLY A 231 -8.75 -10.09 5.07
N ASP A 232 -8.79 -9.99 6.39
CA ASP A 232 -8.22 -10.98 7.32
C ASP A 232 -9.20 -12.16 7.37
N ILE A 233 -8.80 -13.32 6.84
CA ILE A 233 -9.62 -14.55 6.82
C ILE A 233 -9.29 -15.40 8.04
N GLN A 234 -8.05 -15.31 8.53
CA GLN A 234 -7.52 -16.12 9.62
C GLN A 234 -6.94 -15.19 10.72
N PRO A 235 -7.79 -14.63 11.61
CA PRO A 235 -7.41 -13.60 12.60
C PRO A 235 -6.55 -14.13 13.76
N GLN A 236 -5.85 -15.25 13.57
CA GLN A 236 -5.10 -15.97 14.59
C GLN A 236 -3.59 -15.89 14.35
N GLY A 237 -2.85 -15.64 15.43
CA GLY A 237 -1.38 -15.63 15.43
C GLY A 237 -0.79 -14.71 14.37
N SER A 238 0.12 -15.24 13.53
CA SER A 238 0.90 -14.40 12.61
C SER A 238 0.08 -13.74 11.48
N SER A 239 -1.08 -14.28 11.08
CA SER A 239 -1.96 -13.62 10.09
C SER A 239 -2.81 -12.50 10.70
N LYS A 240 -2.92 -12.38 12.03
CA LYS A 240 -3.84 -11.43 12.66
C LYS A 240 -3.57 -9.99 12.18
N SER A 241 -4.61 -9.35 11.67
CA SER A 241 -4.59 -8.01 11.05
C SER A 241 -3.78 -7.90 9.74
N VAL A 242 -3.47 -9.02 9.08
CA VAL A 242 -2.84 -9.09 7.75
C VAL A 242 -3.87 -9.58 6.72
N PRO A 243 -4.04 -8.90 5.57
CA PRO A 243 -5.00 -9.35 4.56
C PRO A 243 -4.59 -10.65 3.85
N ASP A 244 -5.45 -11.65 3.86
CA ASP A 244 -5.18 -13.00 3.37
C ASP A 244 -5.66 -13.23 1.94
N GLN A 245 -4.87 -13.96 1.16
CA GLN A 245 -5.18 -14.42 -0.19
C GLN A 245 -5.07 -15.94 -0.26
N PHE A 246 -5.68 -16.57 -1.26
CA PHE A 246 -5.38 -17.96 -1.62
C PHE A 246 -4.44 -18.02 -2.82
N VAL A 247 -3.64 -19.09 -2.91
CA VAL A 247 -2.92 -19.44 -4.14
C VAL A 247 -3.89 -19.43 -5.33
N GLY A 248 -3.54 -18.67 -6.37
CA GLY A 248 -4.36 -18.43 -7.56
C GLY A 248 -5.01 -17.04 -7.61
N ASP A 249 -5.29 -16.40 -6.47
CA ASP A 249 -5.95 -15.09 -6.40
C ASP A 249 -5.10 -13.99 -7.07
N ALA A 250 -5.77 -12.98 -7.64
CA ALA A 250 -5.16 -11.83 -8.28
C ALA A 250 -5.43 -10.54 -7.49
N ILE A 251 -4.38 -9.91 -6.99
CA ILE A 251 -4.44 -8.64 -6.27
C ILE A 251 -3.69 -7.53 -7.01
N ARG A 252 -3.88 -6.28 -6.60
CA ARG A 252 -3.24 -5.11 -7.22
C ARG A 252 -2.41 -4.33 -6.21
N GLY A 253 -1.11 -4.25 -6.44
CA GLY A 253 -0.22 -3.31 -5.76
C GLY A 253 -0.31 -1.94 -6.41
N VAL A 254 -0.81 -0.95 -5.67
CA VAL A 254 -1.04 0.41 -6.18
C VAL A 254 -0.15 1.40 -5.45
N ALA A 255 0.74 2.07 -6.19
CA ALA A 255 1.55 3.18 -5.70
C ALA A 255 1.08 4.49 -6.34
N VAL A 256 0.73 5.49 -5.53
CA VAL A 256 0.29 6.81 -6.01
C VAL A 256 1.25 7.87 -5.52
N PHE A 257 1.79 8.66 -6.45
CA PHE A 257 2.58 9.86 -6.16
C PHE A 257 1.84 11.10 -6.66
N HIS A 258 1.71 12.11 -5.80
CA HIS A 258 1.04 13.38 -6.08
C HIS A 258 2.03 14.52 -5.92
N ASN A 259 2.32 15.23 -7.02
CA ASN A 259 3.08 16.45 -6.98
C ASN A 259 2.21 17.60 -6.45
N LYS A 260 2.40 18.00 -5.19
CA LYS A 260 1.75 19.18 -4.60
C LYS A 260 2.62 20.45 -4.71
N SER A 261 3.81 20.33 -5.28
CA SER A 261 4.77 21.43 -5.39
C SER A 261 4.25 22.50 -6.35
N THR A 262 4.71 23.73 -6.19
CA THR A 262 4.56 24.76 -7.23
C THR A 262 5.38 24.43 -8.48
N GLU A 263 6.43 23.62 -8.30
CA GLU A 263 7.38 23.25 -9.33
C GLU A 263 6.97 21.98 -10.10
N LYS A 264 7.41 21.92 -11.36
CA LYS A 264 7.44 20.68 -12.16
C LYS A 264 8.51 19.73 -11.59
N LEU A 265 8.15 18.46 -11.38
CA LEU A 265 9.13 17.42 -11.03
C LEU A 265 9.65 16.77 -12.32
N VAL A 266 10.95 16.47 -12.36
CA VAL A 266 11.64 16.01 -13.59
C VAL A 266 12.21 14.60 -13.38
N ASN A 267 12.05 13.73 -14.37
CA ASN A 267 12.60 12.37 -14.39
C ASN A 267 12.33 11.56 -13.09
N VAL A 268 11.07 11.52 -12.65
CA VAL A 268 10.69 10.80 -11.43
C VAL A 268 10.83 9.29 -11.64
N ARG A 269 11.57 8.62 -10.75
CA ARG A 269 11.84 7.17 -10.80
C ARG A 269 11.28 6.50 -9.56
N LEU A 270 10.41 5.51 -9.74
CA LEU A 270 9.79 4.68 -8.69
C LEU A 270 10.58 3.37 -8.54
N GLY A 271 11.13 3.12 -7.36
CA GLY A 271 11.58 1.78 -6.96
C GLY A 271 10.41 0.90 -6.53
N TYR A 272 10.54 -0.40 -6.81
CA TYR A 272 9.62 -1.42 -6.33
C TYR A 272 10.39 -2.66 -5.85
N GLU A 273 9.80 -3.36 -4.89
CA GLU A 273 10.21 -4.66 -4.37
C GLU A 273 8.93 -5.48 -4.16
N LEU A 274 8.87 -6.65 -4.77
CA LEU A 274 7.71 -7.55 -4.78
C LEU A 274 8.06 -8.87 -4.08
N PRO A 275 7.12 -9.48 -3.37
CA PRO A 275 7.40 -10.63 -2.52
C PRO A 275 7.38 -11.94 -3.31
N SER A 276 8.35 -12.09 -4.20
CA SER A 276 8.67 -13.36 -4.84
C SER A 276 9.23 -14.33 -3.80
N PRO A 277 8.81 -15.62 -3.77
CA PRO A 277 7.97 -16.30 -4.76
C PRO A 277 6.45 -16.29 -4.50
N HIS A 278 5.97 -15.68 -3.42
CA HIS A 278 4.55 -15.67 -3.02
C HIS A 278 3.65 -14.96 -4.01
N PHE A 279 4.10 -13.81 -4.51
CA PHE A 279 3.40 -13.04 -5.53
C PHE A 279 4.29 -12.85 -6.76
N VAL A 280 3.73 -13.12 -7.94
CA VAL A 280 4.36 -12.89 -9.24
C VAL A 280 3.62 -11.76 -9.95
N ALA A 281 4.33 -10.75 -10.44
CA ALA A 281 3.75 -9.70 -11.26
C ALA A 281 3.44 -10.19 -12.67
N GLU A 282 2.19 -10.02 -13.10
CA GLU A 282 1.71 -10.39 -14.42
C GLU A 282 1.73 -9.20 -15.39
N ASN A 283 1.47 -7.99 -14.88
CA ASN A 283 1.43 -6.75 -15.66
C ASN A 283 1.58 -5.52 -14.73
N TYR A 284 1.87 -4.35 -15.30
CA TYR A 284 1.65 -3.07 -14.63
C TYR A 284 1.23 -1.95 -15.60
N VAL A 285 0.34 -1.08 -15.12
CA VAL A 285 -0.14 0.09 -15.88
C VAL A 285 0.15 1.38 -15.10
N ILE A 286 0.62 2.40 -15.81
CA ILE A 286 0.81 3.75 -15.28
C ILE A 286 -0.33 4.65 -15.77
N TYR A 287 -1.07 5.26 -14.83
CA TYR A 287 -2.10 6.26 -15.11
C TYR A 287 -1.70 7.62 -14.55
N ARG A 288 -2.26 8.69 -15.13
CA ARG A 288 -2.18 10.07 -14.64
C ARG A 288 -3.57 10.63 -14.31
N SER A 289 -3.61 11.61 -13.41
CA SER A 289 -4.82 12.36 -13.05
C SER A 289 -4.45 13.74 -12.49
N MET A 290 -5.28 14.76 -12.76
CA MET A 290 -5.10 16.11 -12.19
C MET A 290 -6.00 16.36 -10.97
N ASP A 291 -7.16 15.70 -10.90
CA ASP A 291 -8.14 15.81 -9.81
C ASP A 291 -8.04 14.66 -8.80
N GLY A 292 -7.46 13.52 -9.19
CA GLY A 292 -7.41 12.27 -8.43
C GLY A 292 -8.64 11.37 -8.63
N LYS A 293 -9.61 11.78 -9.46
CA LYS A 293 -10.85 11.06 -9.77
C LYS A 293 -10.81 10.49 -11.18
N ASN A 294 -10.48 11.31 -12.17
CA ASN A 294 -10.44 10.94 -13.58
C ASN A 294 -9.02 10.48 -13.95
N TRP A 295 -8.89 9.22 -14.37
CA TRP A 295 -7.60 8.58 -14.65
C TRP A 295 -7.47 8.19 -16.12
N SER A 296 -6.41 8.66 -16.77
CA SER A 296 -6.03 8.29 -18.14
C SER A 296 -4.66 7.60 -18.14
N ARG A 297 -4.34 6.79 -19.17
CA ARG A 297 -3.00 6.19 -19.28
C ARG A 297 -1.96 7.31 -19.40
N ALA A 298 -0.91 7.26 -18.58
CA ALA A 298 0.20 8.19 -18.68
C ALA A 298 1.09 7.83 -19.89
N SER A 299 1.71 8.81 -20.56
CA SER A 299 2.70 8.56 -21.62
C SER A 299 3.84 7.64 -21.14
N ALA A 300 4.27 7.81 -19.88
CA ALA A 300 5.24 6.95 -19.22
C ALA A 300 4.88 5.44 -19.24
N ASN A 301 3.60 5.09 -19.42
CA ASN A 301 3.17 3.69 -19.48
C ASN A 301 3.82 2.89 -20.63
N GLY A 302 4.20 3.57 -21.72
CA GLY A 302 4.88 2.98 -22.88
C GLY A 302 6.34 3.43 -23.04
N ASP A 303 6.93 4.05 -22.02
CA ASP A 303 8.34 4.51 -22.08
C ASP A 303 9.31 3.34 -22.14
N SER A 304 10.23 3.34 -23.10
CA SER A 304 11.17 2.23 -23.36
C SER A 304 12.18 1.98 -22.23
N ARG A 305 12.38 2.95 -21.32
CA ARG A 305 13.21 2.76 -20.12
C ARG A 305 12.54 1.89 -19.05
N ASN A 306 11.24 1.62 -19.20
CA ASN A 306 10.50 0.82 -18.24
C ASN A 306 10.65 -0.69 -18.52
N PRO A 307 10.67 -1.53 -17.46
CA PRO A 307 10.73 -2.97 -17.63
C PRO A 307 9.53 -3.50 -18.41
N ALA A 308 9.75 -4.56 -19.20
CA ALA A 308 8.70 -5.23 -19.97
C ALA A 308 7.56 -5.69 -19.04
N LYS A 309 6.31 -5.45 -19.47
CA LYS A 309 5.10 -5.60 -18.65
C LYS A 309 4.99 -6.96 -17.95
N ALA A 310 5.22 -8.04 -18.70
CA ALA A 310 5.16 -9.42 -18.22
C ALA A 310 6.46 -9.92 -17.53
N ARG A 311 7.48 -9.07 -17.38
CA ARG A 311 8.80 -9.43 -16.81
C ARG A 311 9.28 -8.41 -15.77
N LEU A 312 8.36 -7.93 -14.93
CA LEU A 312 8.65 -6.95 -13.88
C LEU A 312 9.62 -7.49 -12.79
N GLY A 313 9.63 -8.82 -12.57
CA GLY A 313 10.55 -9.48 -11.63
C GLY A 313 10.32 -9.12 -10.16
N LYS A 314 11.26 -9.50 -9.29
CA LYS A 314 11.16 -9.30 -7.83
C LYS A 314 11.41 -7.87 -7.35
N GLY A 315 11.95 -7.00 -8.20
CA GLY A 315 12.29 -5.63 -7.84
C GLY A 315 13.02 -4.91 -8.97
N GLY A 316 13.00 -3.58 -8.95
CA GLY A 316 13.57 -2.79 -10.03
C GLY A 316 13.24 -1.30 -9.95
N THR A 317 13.09 -0.66 -11.11
CA THR A 317 12.76 0.76 -11.25
C THR A 317 11.72 0.94 -12.35
N ILE A 318 10.71 1.78 -12.12
CA ILE A 318 9.75 2.26 -13.11
C ILE A 318 9.93 3.78 -13.23
N TYR A 319 10.31 4.25 -14.40
CA TYR A 319 10.32 5.65 -14.80
C TYR A 319 8.88 6.17 -14.98
N LEU A 320 8.53 7.24 -14.27
CA LEU A 320 7.21 7.86 -14.27
C LEU A 320 7.12 9.14 -15.13
N GLY A 321 8.25 9.58 -15.69
CA GLY A 321 8.35 10.84 -16.43
C GLY A 321 8.36 12.07 -15.54
N ASN A 322 8.04 13.20 -16.15
CA ASN A 322 7.88 14.48 -15.47
C ASN A 322 6.50 14.59 -14.84
N PHE A 323 6.34 15.40 -13.79
CA PHE A 323 5.04 15.71 -13.19
C PHE A 323 4.78 17.21 -13.28
N ALA A 324 3.63 17.60 -13.82
CA ALA A 324 3.14 18.96 -13.67
C ALA A 324 2.76 19.25 -12.20
N PRO A 325 2.70 20.53 -11.77
CA PRO A 325 2.07 20.91 -10.50
C PRO A 325 0.65 20.34 -10.40
N LYS A 326 0.26 19.81 -9.23
CA LYS A 326 -1.01 19.10 -8.95
C LYS A 326 -1.19 17.75 -9.66
N GLU A 327 -0.26 17.31 -10.52
CA GLU A 327 -0.38 16.02 -11.19
C GLU A 327 -0.18 14.85 -10.22
N ARG A 328 -1.04 13.84 -10.35
CA ARG A 328 -0.89 12.52 -9.74
C ARG A 328 -0.55 11.51 -10.82
N LYS A 329 0.32 10.55 -10.48
CA LYS A 329 0.43 9.30 -11.24
C LYS A 329 0.30 8.12 -10.29
N GLN A 330 -0.41 7.10 -10.77
CA GLN A 330 -0.51 5.81 -10.09
C GLN A 330 0.12 4.72 -10.94
N VAL A 331 0.89 3.85 -10.30
CA VAL A 331 1.34 2.59 -10.88
C VAL A 331 0.50 1.49 -10.25
N VAL A 332 -0.22 0.74 -11.09
CA VAL A 332 -1.02 -0.42 -10.69
C VAL A 332 -0.30 -1.66 -11.20
N VAL A 333 0.28 -2.46 -10.30
CA VAL A 333 0.90 -3.76 -10.60
C VAL A 333 -0.11 -4.85 -10.29
N THR A 334 -0.46 -5.67 -11.30
CA THR A 334 -1.27 -6.88 -11.11
C THR A 334 -0.35 -8.00 -10.65
N LEU A 335 -0.69 -8.61 -9.51
CA LEU A 335 0.06 -9.65 -8.82
C LEU A 335 -0.82 -10.89 -8.68
N ARG A 336 -0.29 -12.07 -9.01
CA ARG A 336 -0.94 -13.34 -8.70
C ARG A 336 -0.27 -14.01 -7.51
N ALA A 337 -1.07 -14.43 -6.54
CA ALA A 337 -0.65 -15.33 -5.47
C ALA A 337 -0.26 -16.70 -6.07
N LYS A 338 0.98 -17.12 -5.86
CA LYS A 338 1.58 -18.32 -6.47
C LYS A 338 2.14 -19.32 -5.45
N ARG A 339 2.54 -18.86 -4.26
CA ARG A 339 3.12 -19.74 -3.23
C ARG A 339 2.59 -19.38 -1.85
N TYR A 340 2.17 -20.41 -1.14
CA TYR A 340 1.88 -20.39 0.29
C TYR A 340 2.97 -19.63 1.08
N SER A 341 2.57 -18.77 2.01
CA SER A 341 3.50 -17.93 2.80
C SER A 341 3.47 -18.20 4.30
N ILE A 342 2.41 -18.82 4.82
CA ILE A 342 2.18 -18.91 6.26
C ILE A 342 3.37 -19.57 6.97
N GLY A 343 3.76 -18.95 8.08
CA GLY A 343 4.96 -19.28 8.85
C GLY A 343 6.26 -18.61 8.42
N GLU A 344 6.29 -17.85 7.31
CA GLU A 344 7.51 -17.14 6.91
C GLU A 344 7.73 -15.83 7.68
N VAL A 345 9.00 -15.57 8.03
CA VAL A 345 9.40 -14.38 8.78
C VAL A 345 9.18 -13.11 7.96
N GLY A 346 8.29 -12.24 8.44
CA GLY A 346 8.13 -10.86 7.96
C GLY A 346 7.10 -10.66 6.84
N HIS A 347 6.31 -11.68 6.53
CA HIS A 347 5.15 -11.70 5.60
C HIS A 347 5.47 -11.31 4.14
N PRO A 348 4.69 -11.81 3.16
CA PRO A 348 4.78 -11.29 1.80
C PRO A 348 4.38 -9.81 1.80
N ARG A 349 5.24 -8.97 1.23
CA ARG A 349 5.10 -7.52 1.25
C ARG A 349 5.35 -6.89 -0.12
N VAL A 350 4.48 -5.97 -0.51
CA VAL A 350 4.67 -5.12 -1.68
C VAL A 350 5.20 -3.78 -1.20
N SER A 351 6.38 -3.39 -1.69
CA SER A 351 7.04 -2.13 -1.31
C SER A 351 7.27 -1.25 -2.53
N PHE A 352 6.96 0.04 -2.41
CA PHE A 352 7.27 1.05 -3.41
C PHE A 352 7.88 2.30 -2.76
N TRP A 353 8.76 2.98 -3.49
CA TRP A 353 9.36 4.23 -3.03
C TRP A 353 9.83 5.08 -4.21
N ILE A 354 9.93 6.39 -4.05
CA ILE A 354 10.62 7.24 -5.02
C ILE A 354 12.13 6.99 -4.85
N LYS A 355 12.79 6.51 -5.92
CA LYS A 355 14.24 6.30 -5.98
C LYS A 355 14.99 7.60 -6.20
N ARG A 356 14.49 8.43 -7.12
CA ARG A 356 15.12 9.68 -7.55
C ARG A 356 14.12 10.61 -8.23
N ILE A 357 14.29 11.90 -8.01
CA ILE A 357 13.76 13.01 -8.81
C ILE A 357 14.95 13.90 -9.10
N ASP A 358 15.18 14.23 -10.37
CA ASP A 358 16.37 14.98 -10.78
C ASP A 358 16.32 16.45 -10.33
N ASN A 359 17.34 17.24 -10.65
CA ASN A 359 17.52 18.63 -10.20
C ASN A 359 17.60 18.79 -8.67
N GLY A 360 18.18 17.79 -8.00
CA GLY A 360 18.41 17.80 -6.56
C GLY A 360 17.11 17.94 -5.75
N VAL A 361 16.02 17.29 -6.19
CA VAL A 361 14.73 17.35 -5.47
C VAL A 361 14.60 16.21 -4.47
N TYR A 362 14.86 14.98 -4.90
CA TYR A 362 14.73 13.79 -4.04
C TYR A 362 15.67 12.66 -4.47
N GLY A 363 16.26 11.97 -3.49
CA GLY A 363 17.14 10.83 -3.71
C GLY A 363 18.62 11.20 -3.85
N PRO A 364 19.48 10.27 -4.30
CA PRO A 364 19.16 8.87 -4.60
C PRO A 364 18.77 8.08 -3.33
N ALA A 365 17.83 7.16 -3.47
CA ALA A 365 17.46 6.17 -2.46
C ALA A 365 17.42 4.78 -3.12
N ALA A 366 18.56 4.08 -3.12
CA ALA A 366 18.78 2.91 -3.97
C ALA A 366 17.87 1.71 -3.66
N THR A 367 17.63 1.42 -2.38
CA THR A 367 16.78 0.33 -1.90
C THR A 367 15.63 0.86 -1.04
N TYR A 368 14.63 0.02 -0.79
CA TYR A 368 13.59 0.37 0.17
C TYR A 368 14.22 0.52 1.55
N GLY A 369 14.05 1.68 2.18
CA GLY A 369 14.61 1.97 3.50
C GLY A 369 15.77 2.98 3.47
N THR A 370 16.53 3.09 2.37
CA THR A 370 17.66 4.02 2.27
C THR A 370 17.22 5.46 2.54
N LYS A 371 17.97 6.21 3.35
CA LYS A 371 17.79 7.66 3.49
C LYS A 371 18.19 8.32 2.16
N PRO A 372 17.33 9.15 1.54
CA PRO A 372 17.66 9.84 0.31
C PRO A 372 18.77 10.89 0.55
N GLY A 373 19.73 11.00 -0.37
CA GLY A 373 20.82 11.99 -0.29
C GLY A 373 20.33 13.44 -0.27
N THR A 374 19.32 13.76 -1.08
CA THR A 374 18.57 15.02 -1.03
C THR A 374 17.09 14.74 -0.77
N ASN A 375 16.40 15.57 0.01
CA ASN A 375 14.95 15.48 0.20
C ASN A 375 14.33 16.86 0.47
N LYS A 376 13.90 17.54 -0.61
CA LYS A 376 13.24 18.85 -0.49
C LYS A 376 11.82 18.78 0.08
N PHE A 377 11.22 17.59 0.19
CA PHE A 377 9.86 17.43 0.74
C PHE A 377 9.82 17.19 2.26
N GLY A 378 10.97 16.96 2.92
CA GLY A 378 11.07 16.58 4.33
C GLY A 378 10.57 15.16 4.66
N SER A 379 9.52 14.67 4.00
CA SER A 379 8.96 13.32 4.22
C SER A 379 9.65 12.23 3.40
N ALA A 380 9.67 11.00 3.91
CA ALA A 380 10.16 9.84 3.16
C ALA A 380 9.09 9.34 2.18
N MET A 381 9.37 9.43 0.87
CA MET A 381 8.43 9.05 -0.19
C MET A 381 8.45 7.53 -0.44
N ARG A 382 7.98 6.75 0.55
CA ARG A 382 7.99 5.28 0.55
C ARG A 382 6.75 4.70 1.23
N GLY A 383 6.38 3.48 0.86
CA GLY A 383 5.30 2.74 1.51
C GLY A 383 5.38 1.24 1.24
N ARG A 384 4.85 0.45 2.18
CA ARG A 384 4.79 -1.01 2.12
C ARG A 384 3.44 -1.49 2.62
N ARG A 385 2.95 -2.59 2.04
CA ARG A 385 1.75 -3.30 2.47
C ARG A 385 2.03 -4.80 2.49
N TYR A 386 1.43 -5.50 3.45
CA TYR A 386 1.56 -6.94 3.65
C TYR A 386 0.29 -7.64 3.19
N ALA A 387 0.43 -8.88 2.73
CA ALA A 387 -0.68 -9.80 2.51
C ALA A 387 -0.17 -11.23 2.55
N ASP A 388 -0.85 -12.12 3.28
CA ASP A 388 -0.47 -13.53 3.35
C ASP A 388 -1.15 -14.37 2.26
N VAL A 389 -0.62 -15.57 2.03
CA VAL A 389 -1.07 -16.52 1.01
C VAL A 389 -1.30 -17.88 1.67
N PHE A 390 -2.56 -18.20 1.87
CA PHE A 390 -3.05 -19.52 2.25
C PHE A 390 -3.19 -20.44 1.03
N SER A 391 -3.35 -21.73 1.30
CA SER A 391 -3.75 -22.73 0.33
C SER A 391 -5.06 -23.37 0.77
N LYS A 392 -5.76 -23.97 -0.20
CA LYS A 392 -7.00 -24.71 -0.02
C LYS A 392 -6.77 -26.22 0.06
N ASN A 393 -5.53 -26.65 -0.14
CA ASN A 393 -5.11 -28.05 -0.25
C ASN A 393 -3.61 -28.23 0.09
N GLU A 394 -3.07 -27.38 0.95
CA GLU A 394 -1.74 -27.49 1.54
C GLU A 394 -1.75 -26.83 2.92
N TRP A 395 -1.23 -27.53 3.93
CA TRP A 395 -1.03 -27.04 5.29
C TRP A 395 0.35 -27.49 5.77
N GLN A 396 1.05 -26.60 6.44
CA GLN A 396 2.47 -26.73 6.79
C GLN A 396 2.76 -26.42 8.25
N PHE A 397 1.79 -25.90 9.01
CA PHE A 397 1.87 -25.56 10.42
C PHE A 397 3.18 -24.86 10.84
N ASN A 398 3.75 -23.99 10.00
CA ASN A 398 5.10 -23.45 10.21
C ASN A 398 5.12 -22.09 10.94
N THR A 399 4.02 -21.73 11.59
CA THR A 399 3.79 -20.45 12.30
C THR A 399 4.55 -20.35 13.62
N GLY A 400 4.98 -19.13 13.98
CA GLY A 400 5.60 -18.86 15.30
C GLY A 400 4.59 -18.80 16.46
N SER A 401 3.28 -18.69 16.18
CA SER A 401 2.23 -18.59 17.19
C SER A 401 1.68 -19.96 17.59
N LYS A 402 1.51 -20.17 18.91
CA LYS A 402 0.88 -21.36 19.53
C LYS A 402 -0.52 -21.68 18.96
N TYR A 403 -1.26 -20.66 18.53
CA TYR A 403 -2.68 -20.77 18.17
C TYR A 403 -2.99 -20.61 16.68
N ASN A 404 -2.03 -20.26 15.82
CA ASN A 404 -2.29 -20.27 14.37
C ASN A 404 -2.15 -21.69 13.83
N LEU A 405 -3.27 -22.40 13.84
CA LEU A 405 -3.47 -23.76 13.33
C LEU A 405 -3.84 -23.78 11.84
N GLU A 406 -3.59 -22.70 11.10
CA GLU A 406 -3.88 -22.59 9.66
C GLU A 406 -5.36 -22.88 9.31
N GLY A 407 -6.28 -22.57 10.24
CA GLY A 407 -7.72 -22.79 10.16
C GLY A 407 -8.20 -24.20 10.57
N TRP A 408 -7.31 -25.09 11.01
CA TRP A 408 -7.71 -26.41 11.52
C TRP A 408 -8.32 -26.31 12.91
N ALA A 409 -9.38 -27.08 13.16
CA ALA A 409 -10.13 -27.06 14.41
C ALA A 409 -10.50 -28.47 14.87
N ALA A 410 -10.71 -28.65 16.18
CA ALA A 410 -11.25 -29.88 16.73
C ALA A 410 -12.68 -30.15 16.23
N CYS A 411 -13.09 -31.42 16.23
CA CYS A 411 -14.47 -31.79 15.91
C CYS A 411 -15.47 -31.44 17.02
N ARG A 412 -15.11 -31.69 18.28
CA ARG A 412 -15.92 -31.49 19.49
C ARG A 412 -15.04 -31.00 20.65
N LYS A 413 -15.58 -30.15 21.53
CA LYS A 413 -14.97 -29.77 22.83
C LYS A 413 -14.92 -31.03 23.72
N GLY A 414 -13.89 -31.17 24.57
CA GLY A 414 -13.77 -32.30 25.53
C GLY A 414 -13.25 -33.64 24.98
N HIS A 415 -13.17 -33.83 23.66
CA HIS A 415 -12.53 -35.01 23.06
C HIS A 415 -11.01 -34.82 22.81
N HIS A 416 -10.56 -33.56 22.80
CA HIS A 416 -9.15 -33.18 22.92
C HIS A 416 -9.03 -32.13 24.02
N ASP A 417 -8.14 -32.36 24.98
CA ASP A 417 -7.86 -31.36 26.02
C ASP A 417 -7.02 -30.20 25.46
N GLN A 418 -6.25 -30.46 24.40
CA GLN A 418 -5.35 -29.47 23.79
C GLN A 418 -5.21 -29.69 22.28
N LEU A 419 -5.57 -28.67 21.50
CA LEU A 419 -5.19 -28.51 20.08
C LEU A 419 -4.35 -27.24 19.95
N TYR A 420 -3.06 -27.38 19.69
CA TYR A 420 -2.10 -26.27 19.78
C TYR A 420 -0.83 -26.54 18.99
N LYS A 421 0.03 -25.54 18.86
CA LYS A 421 1.40 -25.70 18.37
C LYS A 421 2.39 -25.65 19.53
N PRO A 422 3.23 -26.66 19.74
CA PRO A 422 4.34 -26.57 20.69
C PRO A 422 5.28 -25.43 20.29
N ASN A 423 5.85 -24.72 21.27
CA ASN A 423 6.76 -23.59 21.02
C ASN A 423 7.89 -23.98 20.05
N ASN A 424 8.10 -23.17 19.02
CA ASN A 424 9.07 -23.38 17.93
C ASN A 424 8.91 -24.69 17.13
N ALA A 425 7.79 -25.41 17.25
CA ALA A 425 7.51 -26.59 16.43
C ALA A 425 6.66 -26.21 15.21
N GLY A 426 7.13 -26.61 14.02
CA GLY A 426 6.41 -26.50 12.75
C GLY A 426 5.26 -27.50 12.60
N VAL A 427 4.51 -27.78 13.68
CA VAL A 427 3.48 -28.83 13.73
C VAL A 427 2.23 -28.38 14.48
N MET A 428 1.08 -28.89 14.06
CA MET A 428 -0.12 -28.96 14.87
C MET A 428 -0.03 -30.18 15.79
N ARG A 429 -0.22 -29.99 17.09
CA ARG A 429 -0.31 -31.05 18.10
C ARG A 429 -1.73 -31.18 18.62
N MET A 430 -2.15 -32.42 18.76
CA MET A 430 -3.39 -32.85 19.39
C MET A 430 -3.04 -33.69 20.62
N ARG A 431 -3.67 -33.40 21.77
CA ARG A 431 -3.74 -34.31 22.91
C ARG A 431 -5.14 -34.90 22.95
N VAL A 432 -5.25 -36.15 22.52
CA VAL A 432 -6.51 -36.91 22.45
C VAL A 432 -6.87 -37.41 23.85
N THR A 433 -8.15 -37.35 24.23
CA THR A 433 -8.62 -37.82 25.53
C THR A 433 -9.91 -38.63 25.45
N GLY A 434 -10.82 -38.27 24.54
CA GLY A 434 -12.04 -39.04 24.26
C GLY A 434 -11.85 -40.14 23.21
N ASP A 435 -12.91 -40.92 23.03
CA ASP A 435 -13.16 -41.66 21.78
C ASP A 435 -13.54 -40.70 20.64
N ASN A 436 -13.62 -41.20 19.40
CA ASN A 436 -14.12 -40.42 18.24
C ASN A 436 -13.44 -39.05 18.00
N SER A 437 -12.23 -38.90 18.53
CA SER A 437 -11.51 -37.63 18.58
C SER A 437 -10.91 -37.31 17.22
N CYS A 438 -11.27 -36.18 16.65
CA CYS A 438 -10.84 -35.79 15.30
C CYS A 438 -10.57 -34.30 15.15
N VAL A 439 -9.85 -33.94 14.09
CA VAL A 439 -9.63 -32.56 13.63
C VAL A 439 -10.14 -32.38 12.21
N ARG A 440 -10.67 -31.19 11.91
CA ARG A 440 -11.22 -30.80 10.62
C ARG A 440 -10.30 -29.78 9.96
N ALA A 441 -10.12 -29.91 8.64
CA ALA A 441 -9.50 -28.90 7.81
C ALA A 441 -10.40 -27.65 7.71
N PRO A 442 -9.85 -26.48 7.31
CA PRO A 442 -10.59 -25.23 7.27
C PRO A 442 -11.77 -25.26 6.29
N SER A 443 -12.77 -24.39 6.51
CA SER A 443 -13.95 -24.25 5.64
C SER A 443 -13.63 -23.88 4.18
N TRP A 444 -12.48 -23.24 3.94
CA TRP A 444 -12.00 -22.91 2.58
C TRP A 444 -11.34 -24.08 1.83
N THR A 445 -11.34 -25.29 2.40
CA THR A 445 -10.80 -26.50 1.76
C THR A 445 -11.37 -26.71 0.35
N ASN A 446 -10.49 -26.97 -0.60
CA ASN A 446 -10.82 -27.22 -2.00
C ASN A 446 -9.71 -28.06 -2.64
N ILE A 447 -9.99 -29.35 -2.79
CA ILE A 447 -9.07 -30.34 -3.35
C ILE A 447 -9.73 -30.93 -4.59
N ASN A 448 -9.03 -30.90 -5.72
CA ASN A 448 -9.45 -31.57 -6.94
C ASN A 448 -8.99 -33.03 -6.89
N ALA A 449 -9.90 -33.95 -6.53
CA ALA A 449 -9.63 -35.37 -6.42
C ALA A 449 -9.21 -36.00 -7.77
N ASN A 450 -9.70 -35.45 -8.88
CA ASN A 450 -9.33 -35.90 -10.22
C ASN A 450 -7.89 -35.51 -10.59
N ALA A 451 -7.32 -34.48 -9.93
CA ALA A 451 -5.94 -34.04 -10.14
C ALA A 451 -4.95 -34.71 -9.17
N TYR A 452 -5.40 -35.12 -7.97
CA TYR A 452 -4.57 -35.72 -6.94
C TYR A 452 -5.21 -37.00 -6.40
N ASP A 453 -4.61 -38.14 -6.72
CA ASP A 453 -5.01 -39.47 -6.28
C ASP A 453 -4.45 -39.86 -4.90
N GLN A 454 -3.51 -39.09 -4.36
CA GLN A 454 -2.84 -39.35 -3.10
C GLN A 454 -2.89 -38.14 -2.14
N ILE A 455 -3.07 -38.42 -0.85
CA ILE A 455 -2.79 -37.48 0.24
C ILE A 455 -1.47 -37.86 0.91
N VAL A 456 -0.67 -36.85 1.27
CA VAL A 456 0.61 -37.00 1.95
C VAL A 456 0.52 -36.31 3.30
N ILE A 457 0.74 -37.08 4.37
CA ILE A 457 0.74 -36.59 5.74
C ILE A 457 2.09 -36.91 6.37
N ARG A 458 2.76 -35.91 6.94
CA ARG A 458 3.89 -36.16 7.85
C ARG A 458 3.39 -36.06 9.28
N THR A 459 3.42 -37.18 9.99
CA THR A 459 2.82 -37.33 11.32
C THR A 459 3.73 -38.11 12.28
N ARG A 460 3.58 -37.88 13.59
CA ARG A 460 4.05 -38.79 14.65
C ARG A 460 2.99 -38.95 15.73
N SER A 461 3.00 -40.11 16.37
CA SER A 461 2.19 -40.41 17.55
C SER A 461 2.93 -41.37 18.47
N PHE A 462 2.39 -41.64 19.66
CA PHE A 462 3.12 -42.30 20.76
C PHE A 462 2.43 -43.55 21.35
N ASP A 463 1.33 -44.02 20.75
CA ASP A 463 0.42 -45.01 21.37
C ASP A 463 0.63 -46.46 20.84
N GLY A 464 1.79 -46.72 20.23
CA GLY A 464 2.10 -47.97 19.52
C GLY A 464 1.33 -48.12 18.20
N ALA A 465 1.21 -49.33 17.66
CA ALA A 465 0.38 -49.55 16.47
C ALA A 465 -1.11 -49.23 16.78
N HIS A 466 -1.74 -48.47 15.88
CA HIS A 466 -3.13 -48.01 15.95
C HIS A 466 -3.66 -47.73 14.53
N GLN A 467 -4.98 -47.63 14.40
CA GLN A 467 -5.63 -47.31 13.12
C GLN A 467 -6.00 -45.83 13.09
N MET A 468 -5.58 -45.15 12.03
CA MET A 468 -5.93 -43.76 11.73
C MET A 468 -6.99 -43.72 10.63
N GLY A 469 -7.76 -42.65 10.59
CA GLY A 469 -8.80 -42.40 9.60
C GLY A 469 -8.68 -41.04 8.91
N ILE A 470 -9.06 -40.99 7.64
CA ILE A 470 -9.29 -39.76 6.88
C ILE A 470 -10.72 -39.82 6.33
N LEU A 471 -11.59 -38.96 6.85
CA LEU A 471 -12.92 -38.75 6.29
C LEU A 471 -12.88 -37.57 5.32
N PHE A 472 -13.67 -37.65 4.27
CA PHE A 472 -13.78 -36.59 3.28
C PHE A 472 -15.23 -36.34 2.85
N GLY A 473 -15.47 -35.15 2.30
CA GLY A 473 -16.77 -34.77 1.75
C GLY A 473 -16.60 -34.00 0.45
N ALA A 474 -17.17 -34.54 -0.63
CA ALA A 474 -17.32 -33.83 -1.90
C ALA A 474 -18.30 -32.65 -1.76
N THR A 475 -18.26 -31.74 -2.73
CA THR A 475 -19.20 -30.60 -2.80
C THR A 475 -20.65 -31.11 -2.78
N GLY A 476 -21.49 -30.52 -1.94
CA GLY A 476 -22.90 -30.94 -1.78
C GLY A 476 -23.12 -32.17 -0.90
N THR A 477 -22.08 -32.87 -0.44
CA THR A 477 -22.24 -33.99 0.50
C THR A 477 -22.32 -33.49 1.95
N THR A 478 -23.38 -33.83 2.65
CA THR A 478 -23.63 -33.75 4.12
C THR A 478 -24.57 -34.90 4.51
N PRO A 479 -24.58 -35.41 5.75
CA PRO A 479 -23.61 -35.21 6.85
C PRO A 479 -22.19 -35.74 6.55
N TRP A 480 -21.35 -35.85 7.59
CA TRP A 480 -20.24 -36.80 7.54
C TRP A 480 -20.76 -38.23 7.49
N SER A 481 -20.07 -39.12 6.76
CA SER A 481 -20.44 -40.53 6.68
C SER A 481 -19.20 -41.40 6.72
N GLY A 482 -19.24 -42.50 7.47
CA GLY A 482 -18.21 -43.53 7.48
C GLY A 482 -18.00 -44.20 6.11
N LYS A 483 -18.98 -44.07 5.19
CA LYS A 483 -18.90 -44.53 3.79
C LYS A 483 -17.90 -43.70 2.94
N ARG A 484 -17.45 -42.53 3.43
CA ARG A 484 -16.41 -41.68 2.80
C ARG A 484 -15.15 -41.61 3.68
N MET A 485 -14.56 -42.77 3.95
CA MET A 485 -13.47 -42.90 4.90
C MET A 485 -12.37 -43.84 4.42
N VAL A 486 -11.14 -43.35 4.46
CA VAL A 486 -9.93 -44.14 4.24
C VAL A 486 -9.28 -44.42 5.60
N ARG A 487 -9.08 -45.70 5.93
CA ARG A 487 -8.38 -46.14 7.14
C ARG A 487 -6.96 -46.64 6.79
N PHE A 488 -6.01 -46.46 7.70
CA PHE A 488 -4.62 -46.91 7.52
C PHE A 488 -3.88 -47.04 8.86
N ASP A 489 -2.79 -47.81 8.89
CA ASP A 489 -2.02 -48.06 10.11
C ASP A 489 -1.09 -46.89 10.47
N GLY A 490 -1.32 -46.32 11.65
CA GLY A 490 -0.42 -45.39 12.33
C GLY A 490 0.66 -46.13 13.12
N ARG A 491 1.89 -45.62 13.09
CA ARG A 491 3.07 -46.32 13.65
C ARG A 491 3.30 -46.12 15.15
N GLY A 492 2.88 -44.97 15.69
CA GLY A 492 2.87 -44.68 17.13
C GLY A 492 4.18 -44.85 17.91
N ASN A 493 5.34 -44.81 17.23
CA ASN A 493 6.66 -45.07 17.81
C ASN A 493 7.45 -43.78 18.15
N GLY A 494 6.76 -42.64 18.31
CA GLY A 494 7.32 -41.33 18.63
C GLY A 494 8.09 -40.62 17.49
N ASN A 495 8.44 -41.33 16.42
CA ASN A 495 9.17 -40.79 15.28
C ASN A 495 8.23 -40.22 14.20
N TYR A 496 8.70 -39.23 13.45
CA TYR A 496 7.98 -38.72 12.27
C TYR A 496 8.05 -39.69 11.10
N HIS A 497 6.89 -40.01 10.54
CA HIS A 497 6.76 -40.75 9.29
C HIS A 497 6.03 -39.89 8.27
N THR A 498 6.53 -39.87 7.04
CA THR A 498 5.78 -39.36 5.90
C THR A 498 5.01 -40.52 5.30
N MET A 499 3.69 -40.48 5.46
CA MET A 499 2.73 -41.43 4.93
C MET A 499 2.17 -40.88 3.62
N VAL A 500 2.15 -41.71 2.58
CA VAL A 500 1.46 -41.45 1.32
C VAL A 500 0.28 -42.40 1.31
N ILE A 501 -0.94 -41.90 1.21
CA ILE A 501 -2.16 -42.70 1.27
C ILE A 501 -2.87 -42.61 -0.09
N GLN A 502 -3.21 -43.75 -0.68
CA GLN A 502 -3.84 -43.84 -2.00
C GLN A 502 -5.35 -43.56 -1.87
N MET A 503 -5.77 -42.32 -2.09
CA MET A 503 -7.16 -41.93 -1.91
C MET A 503 -8.06 -42.38 -3.06
N SER A 504 -7.53 -42.47 -4.29
CA SER A 504 -8.30 -42.90 -5.47
C SER A 504 -8.79 -44.35 -5.43
N ASP A 505 -8.25 -45.17 -4.53
CA ASP A 505 -8.72 -46.55 -4.34
C ASP A 505 -10.13 -46.57 -3.72
N HIS A 506 -10.57 -45.44 -3.13
CA HIS A 506 -11.91 -45.25 -2.60
C HIS A 506 -12.87 -44.68 -3.67
N PRO A 507 -14.01 -45.33 -3.99
CA PRO A 507 -14.86 -44.97 -5.14
C PRO A 507 -15.54 -43.58 -5.06
N GLU A 508 -15.77 -43.07 -3.85
CA GLU A 508 -16.22 -41.68 -3.63
C GLU A 508 -15.12 -40.60 -3.73
N TRP A 509 -13.83 -40.93 -3.91
CA TRP A 509 -12.76 -39.93 -4.10
C TRP A 509 -12.79 -39.35 -5.51
N LYS A 510 -13.78 -38.49 -5.78
CA LYS A 510 -14.02 -37.88 -7.09
C LYS A 510 -14.51 -36.44 -7.00
N GLY A 511 -14.23 -35.66 -8.04
CA GLY A 511 -14.68 -34.27 -8.15
C GLY A 511 -13.93 -33.30 -7.21
N THR A 512 -14.67 -32.38 -6.58
CA THR A 512 -14.10 -31.36 -5.67
C THR A 512 -14.44 -31.67 -4.23
N ILE A 513 -13.43 -32.04 -3.44
CA ILE A 513 -13.52 -32.25 -1.99
C ILE A 513 -13.47 -30.91 -1.27
N ARG A 514 -14.45 -30.67 -0.39
CA ARG A 514 -14.66 -29.44 0.38
C ARG A 514 -14.52 -29.62 1.88
N ARG A 515 -14.62 -30.86 2.36
CA ARG A 515 -14.51 -31.22 3.77
C ARG A 515 -13.45 -32.31 3.91
N LEU A 516 -12.54 -32.15 4.85
CA LEU A 516 -11.52 -33.13 5.21
C LEU A 516 -11.42 -33.21 6.74
N ARG A 517 -11.37 -34.41 7.28
CA ARG A 517 -11.30 -34.72 8.71
C ARG A 517 -10.25 -35.81 8.93
N ILE A 518 -9.43 -35.68 9.96
CA ILE A 518 -8.41 -36.67 10.37
C ILE A 518 -8.75 -37.19 11.75
N ASP A 519 -8.79 -38.52 11.85
CA ASP A 519 -9.11 -39.29 13.05
C ASP A 519 -7.82 -39.99 13.51
N PRO A 520 -7.09 -39.45 14.50
CA PRO A 520 -5.89 -40.06 15.07
C PRO A 520 -6.11 -41.46 15.66
N LEU A 521 -7.31 -41.70 16.20
CA LEU A 521 -7.75 -42.99 16.74
C LEU A 521 -9.14 -43.28 16.20
N GLU A 522 -9.20 -44.05 15.13
CA GLU A 522 -10.45 -44.38 14.45
C GLU A 522 -11.39 -45.15 15.38
N GLY A 523 -12.55 -44.54 15.71
CA GLY A 523 -13.57 -45.10 16.60
C GLY A 523 -13.13 -45.40 18.04
N ARG A 524 -11.94 -44.93 18.48
CA ARG A 524 -11.29 -45.42 19.71
C ARG A 524 -10.80 -44.29 20.61
N LYS A 525 -10.81 -44.54 21.92
CA LYS A 525 -10.12 -43.71 22.92
C LYS A 525 -8.66 -44.17 23.11
N PRO A 526 -7.76 -43.33 23.65
CA PRO A 526 -6.40 -43.73 23.98
C PRO A 526 -6.36 -44.92 24.94
N LYS A 527 -5.32 -45.76 24.81
CA LYS A 527 -5.06 -46.84 25.79
C LYS A 527 -4.71 -46.21 27.16
N ALA A 528 -5.05 -46.89 28.25
CA ALA A 528 -4.67 -46.43 29.58
C ALA A 528 -3.14 -46.26 29.69
N GLY A 529 -2.69 -45.14 30.25
CA GLY A 529 -1.26 -44.79 30.35
C GLY A 529 -0.60 -44.37 29.03
N ALA A 530 -1.32 -44.32 27.90
CA ALA A 530 -0.78 -43.82 26.64
C ALA A 530 -0.55 -42.30 26.71
N ARG A 531 0.40 -41.80 25.91
CA ARG A 531 0.69 -40.36 25.86
C ARG A 531 -0.39 -39.59 25.11
N ALA A 532 -1.10 -40.24 24.18
CA ALA A 532 -2.21 -39.69 23.42
C ALA A 532 -1.87 -38.40 22.64
N LEU A 533 -0.58 -38.22 22.30
CA LEU A 533 -0.10 -37.09 21.52
C LEU A 533 0.00 -37.48 20.04
N TYR A 534 -0.56 -36.63 19.19
CA TYR A 534 -0.54 -36.77 17.74
C TYR A 534 -0.09 -35.44 17.14
N ASP A 535 1.06 -35.44 16.44
CA ASP A 535 1.60 -34.25 15.80
C ASP A 535 1.51 -34.39 14.28
N ILE A 536 0.89 -33.41 13.61
CA ILE A 536 0.84 -33.29 12.16
C ILE A 536 1.75 -32.13 11.75
N ASP A 537 2.81 -32.44 11.02
CA ASP A 537 3.80 -31.47 10.51
C ASP A 537 3.36 -30.84 9.19
N ARG A 538 2.73 -31.63 8.31
CA ARG A 538 2.17 -31.12 7.05
C ARG A 538 1.18 -32.07 6.43
N VAL A 539 0.26 -31.48 5.67
CA VAL A 539 -0.72 -32.18 4.83
C VAL A 539 -0.71 -31.53 3.44
N PHE A 540 -0.51 -32.32 2.40
CA PHE A 540 -0.63 -31.88 1.00
C PHE A 540 -1.07 -33.06 0.13
N PHE A 541 -1.34 -32.81 -1.15
CA PHE A 541 -1.81 -33.83 -2.08
C PHE A 541 -0.82 -34.01 -3.23
N GLN A 542 -0.78 -35.19 -3.82
CA GLN A 542 0.07 -35.47 -4.97
C GLN A 542 -0.61 -36.36 -6.00
N SER A 543 -0.07 -36.31 -7.22
CA SER A 543 -0.51 -37.08 -8.36
C SER A 543 0.55 -38.14 -8.67
N SER A 544 0.24 -39.43 -8.51
CA SER A 544 1.16 -40.51 -8.88
C SER A 544 1.49 -40.48 -10.37
N LYS A 545 0.48 -40.19 -11.19
CA LYS A 545 0.53 -40.14 -12.66
C LYS A 545 1.39 -38.98 -13.18
N THR A 546 1.17 -37.76 -12.67
CA THR A 546 1.90 -36.56 -13.18
C THR A 546 3.13 -36.20 -12.35
N ARG A 547 3.33 -36.86 -11.20
CA ARG A 547 4.39 -36.58 -10.21
C ARG A 547 4.41 -35.13 -9.73
N ARG A 548 3.24 -34.48 -9.75
CA ARG A 548 3.01 -33.11 -9.25
C ARG A 548 2.36 -33.13 -7.87
N THR A 549 2.62 -32.10 -7.09
CA THR A 549 2.04 -31.86 -5.76
C THR A 549 1.12 -30.64 -5.78
N SER A 550 0.20 -30.56 -4.82
CA SER A 550 -0.59 -29.35 -4.54
C SER A 550 0.25 -28.22 -3.94
N SER A 551 1.41 -28.58 -3.37
CA SER A 551 2.32 -27.68 -2.68
C SER A 551 3.44 -27.16 -3.58
N ALA A 552 3.64 -25.84 -3.59
CA ALA A 552 4.81 -25.21 -4.18
C ALA A 552 6.04 -25.16 -3.23
N ARG A 553 5.98 -25.85 -2.09
CA ARG A 553 7.07 -26.07 -1.12
C ARG A 553 7.55 -27.53 -1.10
N GLN A 554 6.63 -28.49 -1.18
CA GLN A 554 6.89 -29.92 -1.08
C GLN A 554 7.07 -30.56 -2.45
N VAL A 555 8.17 -31.29 -2.59
CA VAL A 555 8.41 -32.18 -3.74
C VAL A 555 7.54 -33.43 -3.65
N TYR A 556 7.32 -34.09 -4.79
CA TYR A 556 6.65 -35.39 -4.86
C TYR A 556 7.38 -36.42 -3.97
N VAL A 557 6.62 -37.13 -3.14
CA VAL A 557 7.14 -38.16 -2.25
C VAL A 557 7.08 -39.50 -2.97
N ASP A 558 8.24 -39.93 -3.46
CA ASP A 558 8.41 -41.20 -4.17
C ASP A 558 8.56 -42.36 -3.17
N ARG A 559 7.43 -42.82 -2.65
CA ARG A 559 7.32 -43.98 -1.76
C ARG A 559 6.08 -44.78 -2.13
N PRO A 560 6.05 -46.11 -1.86
CA PRO A 560 4.84 -46.90 -1.99
C PRO A 560 3.69 -46.24 -1.23
N ALA A 561 2.56 -46.05 -1.91
CA ALA A 561 1.36 -45.56 -1.27
C ALA A 561 0.76 -46.66 -0.39
N ILE A 562 0.23 -46.27 0.75
CA ILE A 562 -0.55 -47.13 1.63
C ILE A 562 -1.93 -47.25 0.99
N SER A 563 -2.28 -48.45 0.55
CA SER A 563 -3.65 -48.76 0.12
C SER A 563 -4.60 -48.66 1.32
N PRO A 564 -5.78 -48.02 1.17
CA PRO A 564 -6.80 -47.95 2.21
C PRO A 564 -7.22 -49.31 2.75
N ILE A 565 -7.41 -49.39 4.07
CA ILE A 565 -8.19 -50.46 4.70
C ILE A 565 -9.68 -50.11 4.52
N CYS A 566 -10.23 -50.48 3.36
CA CYS A 566 -11.66 -50.40 3.08
C CYS A 566 -12.34 -51.70 3.52
N THR A 567 -12.69 -51.78 4.81
CA THR A 567 -13.65 -52.78 5.30
C THR A 567 -15.06 -52.26 5.12
N GLU A 568 -15.94 -53.07 4.56
CA GLU A 568 -17.38 -52.82 4.61
C GLU A 568 -17.83 -52.80 6.08
N LEU A 569 -18.73 -51.88 6.42
CA LEU A 569 -19.40 -51.85 7.71
C LEU A 569 -20.77 -52.49 7.53
N GLU A 570 -20.86 -53.78 7.85
CA GLU A 570 -22.06 -54.30 8.48
C GLU A 570 -22.10 -53.73 9.91
N GLY A 571 -23.13 -52.95 10.24
CA GLY A 571 -23.33 -52.42 11.60
C GLY A 571 -23.48 -50.89 11.67
N ASP A 572 -24.71 -50.48 11.95
CA ASP A 572 -25.19 -49.22 12.54
C ASP A 572 -24.65 -47.88 12.00
N GLU A 573 -25.54 -47.19 11.27
CA GLU A 573 -25.38 -45.79 10.88
C GLU A 573 -25.53 -44.85 12.08
N HIS A 574 -24.48 -44.66 12.86
CA HIS A 574 -24.42 -43.52 13.77
C HIS A 574 -24.28 -42.22 12.98
N GLU A 575 -25.38 -41.48 12.86
CA GLU A 575 -25.45 -40.15 12.28
C GLU A 575 -24.42 -39.20 12.91
N LEU A 576 -23.44 -38.79 12.11
CA LEU A 576 -22.46 -37.76 12.49
C LEU A 576 -22.89 -36.39 11.94
N GLU A 577 -24.07 -35.93 12.35
CA GLU A 577 -24.67 -34.66 11.89
C GLU A 577 -24.59 -33.53 12.94
N THR A 578 -24.53 -32.31 12.41
CA THR A 578 -24.80 -30.98 13.00
C THR A 578 -24.59 -30.74 14.50
N GLN A 579 -23.50 -30.01 14.79
CA GLN A 579 -23.67 -28.72 15.46
C GLN A 579 -22.66 -27.71 14.90
N ILE A 580 -23.19 -26.66 14.27
CA ILE A 580 -22.43 -25.45 13.95
C ILE A 580 -22.63 -24.52 15.14
N ILE A 581 -21.59 -24.35 15.95
CA ILE A 581 -21.57 -23.31 16.99
C ILE A 581 -20.60 -22.25 16.47
N GLY A 582 -21.09 -21.01 16.35
CA GLY A 582 -20.24 -19.86 16.03
C GLY A 582 -19.26 -19.63 17.17
N TYR A 583 -18.01 -19.29 16.84
CA TYR A 583 -17.07 -18.83 17.85
C TYR A 583 -17.40 -17.38 18.22
N GLU A 584 -18.13 -17.18 19.31
CA GLU A 584 -17.76 -16.11 20.22
C GLU A 584 -16.50 -16.56 20.97
N MET A 585 -15.55 -15.64 21.11
CA MET A 585 -14.37 -15.86 21.95
C MET A 585 -14.67 -15.16 23.27
N ASP A 586 -15.06 -15.93 24.28
CA ASP A 586 -15.07 -15.43 25.65
C ASP A 586 -13.62 -15.17 26.09
N ASP A 587 -13.38 -13.97 26.59
CA ASP A 587 -12.06 -13.54 27.03
C ASP A 587 -11.71 -14.14 28.41
N GLU A 588 -10.61 -14.90 28.42
CA GLU A 588 -9.66 -15.19 29.51
C GLU A 588 -10.15 -15.17 30.99
N GLU A 589 -10.34 -16.36 31.56
CA GLU A 589 -10.06 -16.59 33.00
C GLU A 589 -8.53 -16.53 33.22
N GLU A 590 -8.03 -15.50 33.91
CA GLU A 590 -6.73 -15.56 34.60
C GLU A 590 -6.95 -16.03 36.04
N GLU A 591 -6.32 -17.14 36.45
CA GLU A 591 -6.18 -17.47 37.87
C GLU A 591 -5.01 -16.69 38.48
N ASP A 592 -5.31 -15.83 39.45
CA ASP A 592 -4.37 -15.02 40.21
C ASP A 592 -3.58 -15.83 41.25
N PHE A 593 -2.31 -15.47 41.46
CA PHE A 593 -1.41 -16.08 42.45
C PHE A 593 -1.14 -15.12 43.61
N THR A 594 -2.21 -14.78 44.33
CA THR A 594 -2.28 -14.24 45.71
C THR A 594 -1.35 -13.07 46.12
N VAL A 595 -2.01 -11.95 46.39
CA VAL A 595 -1.90 -11.11 47.62
C VAL A 595 -0.73 -10.12 47.73
N LEU A 596 -1.08 -8.83 47.84
CA LEU A 596 -0.86 -8.03 49.06
C LEU A 596 -1.83 -6.82 49.13
N ASP A 597 -2.71 -6.86 50.14
CA ASP A 597 -3.53 -5.84 50.83
C ASP A 597 -3.71 -4.41 50.27
N GLY A 598 -4.95 -3.89 50.36
CA GLY A 598 -5.20 -2.44 50.48
C GLY A 598 -6.55 -1.88 50.02
N ASP A 599 -7.55 -1.93 50.90
CA ASP A 599 -8.63 -0.94 51.10
C ASP A 599 -9.72 -0.66 50.02
N VAL A 600 -10.88 -1.24 50.37
CA VAL A 600 -12.30 -1.04 50.02
C VAL A 600 -12.81 0.42 50.02
N GLU A 601 -13.74 0.74 49.10
CA GLU A 601 -15.10 1.33 49.32
C GLU A 601 -15.74 1.62 47.93
N GLU A 602 -16.75 0.90 47.44
CA GLU A 602 -18.20 0.85 47.82
C GLU A 602 -19.07 1.87 47.04
N GLY A 603 -20.23 1.45 46.47
CA GLY A 603 -21.24 2.41 45.96
C GLY A 603 -22.11 2.12 44.71
N ALA A 604 -22.85 1.01 44.68
CA ALA A 604 -24.26 0.87 44.18
C ALA A 604 -24.75 1.37 42.77
N GLU A 605 -25.12 0.40 41.91
CA GLU A 605 -26.50 0.06 41.42
C GLU A 605 -27.36 1.05 40.52
N PRO A 606 -28.39 0.56 39.77
CA PRO A 606 -28.65 0.96 38.36
C PRO A 606 -30.08 1.52 38.06
N ILE A 607 -30.51 1.60 36.78
CA ILE A 607 -31.92 1.53 36.24
C ILE A 607 -31.94 1.56 34.67
N VAL A 608 -32.32 0.47 33.96
CA VAL A 608 -33.60 0.07 33.27
C VAL A 608 -33.80 0.49 31.78
N ASP A 609 -34.03 -0.54 30.95
CA ASP A 609 -34.71 -0.76 29.63
C ASP A 609 -35.17 0.34 28.65
N PHE A 610 -35.14 -0.01 27.34
CA PHE A 610 -36.35 -0.09 26.49
C PHE A 610 -36.13 -0.91 25.18
N GLU A 611 -37.19 -1.57 24.68
CA GLU A 611 -37.22 -2.49 23.52
C GLU A 611 -37.37 -1.80 22.14
N PRO A 612 -37.11 -2.49 21.00
CA PRO A 612 -37.42 -2.02 19.65
C PRO A 612 -38.74 -2.59 19.08
N THR A 613 -39.47 -1.77 18.29
CA THR A 613 -40.74 -2.13 17.62
C THR A 613 -40.56 -2.58 16.17
N GLU A 614 -41.36 -3.57 15.73
CA GLU A 614 -41.52 -3.96 14.32
C GLU A 614 -42.75 -3.31 13.62
N GLU A 615 -42.85 -3.63 12.32
CA GLU A 615 -44.07 -3.73 11.49
C GLU A 615 -44.54 -2.48 10.71
N ASP A 616 -44.64 -2.62 9.37
CA ASP A 616 -45.91 -2.35 8.67
C ASP A 616 -46.00 -2.98 7.25
N THR A 617 -47.20 -2.89 6.65
CA THR A 617 -47.84 -3.76 5.65
C THR A 617 -48.36 -2.97 4.42
N ALA A 618 -48.92 -3.51 3.32
CA ALA A 618 -48.77 -4.74 2.52
C ALA A 618 -49.54 -4.53 1.17
N GLY A 619 -49.64 -5.51 0.25
CA GLY A 619 -50.70 -5.47 -0.79
C GLY A 619 -50.51 -6.24 -2.12
N ASN A 620 -51.37 -7.24 -2.36
CA ASN A 620 -52.18 -7.58 -3.56
C ASN A 620 -51.52 -7.71 -4.97
N ASP A 621 -52.03 -8.46 -5.96
CA ASP A 621 -52.96 -9.62 -6.07
C ASP A 621 -52.89 -10.20 -7.54
N GLU A 622 -53.69 -11.25 -7.83
CA GLU A 622 -54.17 -11.75 -9.14
C GLU A 622 -53.45 -12.91 -9.88
N ASP A 623 -54.07 -14.09 -9.76
CA ASP A 623 -54.47 -15.10 -10.78
C ASP A 623 -53.65 -15.44 -12.05
N TYR A 624 -53.53 -16.76 -12.33
CA TYR A 624 -54.15 -17.39 -13.52
C TYR A 624 -54.24 -18.94 -13.40
N HIS A 625 -55.17 -19.55 -14.15
CA HIS A 625 -55.70 -20.92 -13.97
C HIS A 625 -54.91 -22.12 -14.57
N GLU A 626 -55.43 -23.31 -14.26
CA GLU A 626 -55.02 -24.69 -14.57
C GLU A 626 -54.87 -25.09 -16.06
N GLY A 627 -54.22 -26.24 -16.28
CA GLY A 627 -54.31 -27.05 -17.50
C GLY A 627 -53.62 -28.41 -17.35
N ALA A 628 -54.39 -29.51 -17.33
CA ALA A 628 -53.88 -30.88 -17.32
C ALA A 628 -53.93 -31.50 -18.74
N ASP A 629 -53.11 -32.53 -19.01
CA ASP A 629 -53.55 -33.87 -19.45
C ASP A 629 -52.41 -34.77 -20.00
N ASP A 630 -52.73 -36.07 -20.06
CA ASP A 630 -52.12 -37.19 -20.79
C ASP A 630 -50.74 -37.77 -20.40
N GLN A 631 -50.80 -38.89 -19.66
CA GLN A 631 -49.97 -40.08 -19.92
C GLN A 631 -50.53 -40.87 -21.13
N PRO A 632 -49.79 -41.85 -21.69
CA PRO A 632 -50.13 -43.23 -21.30
C PRO A 632 -48.92 -44.15 -21.06
N ASP A 633 -49.22 -45.36 -20.60
CA ASP A 633 -48.32 -46.34 -19.96
C ASP A 633 -47.38 -47.14 -20.88
N ALA A 634 -46.33 -47.70 -20.27
CA ALA A 634 -45.69 -48.94 -20.71
C ALA A 634 -45.15 -49.75 -19.50
N GLU A 635 -45.33 -51.07 -19.57
CA GLU A 635 -45.28 -52.04 -18.46
C GLU A 635 -43.91 -52.23 -17.76
N GLN A 636 -43.95 -52.78 -16.54
CA GLN A 636 -42.79 -53.28 -15.79
C GLN A 636 -42.18 -54.56 -16.43
N PRO A 637 -40.97 -54.98 -16.03
CA PRO A 637 -40.88 -55.83 -14.84
C PRO A 637 -39.74 -55.45 -13.87
N ALA A 638 -39.90 -55.83 -12.60
CA ALA A 638 -38.87 -55.69 -11.58
C ALA A 638 -37.64 -56.56 -11.91
N ALA A 639 -36.45 -55.97 -11.85
CA ALA A 639 -35.17 -56.67 -11.89
C ALA A 639 -34.34 -56.28 -10.66
N ASN A 640 -34.26 -57.21 -9.71
CA ASN A 640 -33.40 -57.10 -8.55
C ASN A 640 -31.92 -57.18 -8.98
N VAL A 641 -31.14 -56.12 -8.73
CA VAL A 641 -29.68 -56.13 -8.93
C VAL A 641 -28.99 -55.35 -7.82
N ASP A 642 -28.64 -56.05 -6.74
CA ASP A 642 -27.61 -55.61 -5.81
C ASP A 642 -26.29 -55.35 -6.57
N ASN A 643 -25.74 -54.14 -6.41
CA ASN A 643 -24.39 -53.81 -6.87
C ASN A 643 -23.78 -52.69 -6.01
N ALA A 644 -23.61 -52.99 -4.72
CA ALA A 644 -22.72 -52.23 -3.84
C ALA A 644 -21.27 -52.50 -4.25
N ALA A 645 -20.68 -51.59 -5.03
CA ALA A 645 -19.29 -51.71 -5.48
C ALA A 645 -18.29 -51.30 -4.38
N GLY A 646 -18.03 -52.21 -3.44
CA GLY A 646 -16.93 -52.13 -2.47
C GLY A 646 -15.54 -52.27 -3.13
N CYS A 647 -14.50 -51.77 -2.46
CA CYS A 647 -13.13 -51.82 -2.98
C CYS A 647 -12.58 -53.26 -3.01
N GLN A 648 -12.27 -53.79 -4.20
CA GLN A 648 -11.61 -55.10 -4.31
C GLN A 648 -10.16 -55.05 -3.81
N ALA A 649 -9.92 -55.61 -2.63
CA ALA A 649 -8.57 -55.79 -2.09
C ALA A 649 -7.85 -56.96 -2.79
N ILE A 650 -6.91 -56.66 -3.70
CA ILE A 650 -6.01 -57.66 -4.26
C ILE A 650 -5.00 -58.11 -3.20
N ARG A 651 -5.32 -59.18 -2.46
CA ARG A 651 -4.37 -59.86 -1.58
C ARG A 651 -3.46 -60.79 -2.37
N THR A 652 -2.24 -60.36 -2.67
CA THR A 652 -1.17 -61.30 -3.05
C THR A 652 -0.61 -61.96 -1.80
N SER A 653 -0.91 -63.25 -1.60
CA SER A 653 -0.33 -64.05 -0.52
C SER A 653 1.14 -64.38 -0.82
N GLN A 654 2.05 -63.98 0.07
CA GLN A 654 3.41 -64.53 0.12
C GLN A 654 3.53 -65.48 1.30
N THR A 655 3.79 -66.76 1.00
CA THR A 655 4.30 -67.73 1.98
C THR A 655 5.84 -67.79 1.90
N PRO A 656 6.54 -68.00 3.02
CA PRO A 656 8.00 -68.08 3.02
C PRO A 656 8.49 -69.52 2.75
N GLY A 657 9.43 -69.68 1.83
CA GLY A 657 10.17 -70.91 1.60
C GLY A 657 11.59 -70.58 1.15
N GLY A 658 12.60 -71.04 1.90
CA GLY A 658 14.02 -70.82 1.57
C GLY A 658 14.67 -72.03 0.88
N GLY A 659 15.83 -71.84 0.27
CA GLY A 659 16.66 -72.96 -0.19
C GLY A 659 17.62 -72.67 -1.36
N LEU A 660 18.90 -72.45 -1.02
CA LEU A 660 20.14 -72.75 -1.76
C LEU A 660 20.36 -72.36 -3.25
N LEU A 661 21.43 -71.56 -3.43
CA LEU A 661 22.63 -71.80 -4.26
C LEU A 661 22.52 -72.47 -5.66
N ALA A 662 22.96 -71.74 -6.68
CA ALA A 662 24.02 -72.18 -7.63
C ALA A 662 24.63 -71.00 -8.41
N SER A 663 25.94 -71.02 -8.64
CA SER A 663 26.71 -70.02 -9.41
C SER A 663 27.20 -70.59 -10.73
N VAL A 664 27.11 -69.84 -11.85
CA VAL A 664 28.00 -69.97 -13.03
C VAL A 664 28.25 -68.56 -13.63
N ALA A 665 29.39 -68.37 -14.30
CA ALA A 665 29.98 -67.05 -14.63
C ALA A 665 30.27 -66.85 -16.14
N MET A 666 30.79 -65.65 -16.46
CA MET A 666 31.34 -65.19 -17.76
C MET A 666 30.29 -64.94 -18.88
N LEU A 667 30.52 -64.10 -19.89
CA LEU A 667 31.73 -63.41 -20.40
C LEU A 667 31.53 -61.89 -20.53
N GLY A 668 32.65 -61.15 -20.69
CA GLY A 668 32.64 -59.75 -21.14
C GLY A 668 33.44 -59.54 -22.44
N VAL A 669 33.20 -58.41 -23.12
CA VAL A 669 34.07 -57.85 -24.18
C VAL A 669 34.15 -56.32 -23.97
N LEU A 670 35.27 -55.73 -24.40
CA LEU A 670 35.78 -54.41 -24.02
C LEU A 670 36.07 -53.55 -25.27
N LEU A 671 36.40 -52.26 -25.06
CA LEU A 671 36.93 -51.27 -26.04
C LEU A 671 35.85 -50.57 -26.90
N VAL A 672 36.01 -49.31 -27.36
CA VAL A 672 37.20 -48.42 -27.49
C VAL A 672 36.92 -47.01 -26.93
N ALA A 673 37.96 -46.31 -26.46
CA ALA A 673 37.89 -44.92 -26.00
C ALA A 673 38.30 -43.89 -27.08
N SER A 674 37.84 -42.64 -26.96
CA SER A 674 38.52 -41.49 -27.60
C SER A 674 38.68 -40.31 -26.63
N ARG A 675 39.90 -39.77 -26.54
CA ARG A 675 40.29 -38.60 -25.73
C ARG A 675 40.36 -37.34 -26.59
N ARG A 676 40.04 -36.17 -26.02
CA ARG A 676 40.74 -34.85 -26.19
C ARG A 676 40.16 -33.87 -25.15
N ARG A 677 40.86 -33.57 -24.04
CA ARG A 677 41.89 -32.51 -23.84
C ARG A 677 41.38 -31.05 -23.83
N SER A 678 40.96 -30.59 -22.64
CA SER A 678 41.50 -29.45 -21.88
C SER A 678 42.14 -28.21 -22.57
N SER A 679 41.56 -27.03 -22.31
CA SER A 679 42.23 -25.79 -21.84
C SER A 679 41.12 -24.84 -21.29
N ALA A 680 41.12 -24.20 -20.11
CA ALA A 680 42.12 -23.55 -19.24
C ALA A 680 42.16 -22.00 -19.38
N ARG A 681 41.61 -21.32 -18.35
CA ARG A 681 41.84 -19.92 -17.91
C ARG A 681 41.53 -18.74 -18.86
N ARG A 682 40.54 -17.93 -18.46
CA ARG A 682 40.79 -16.72 -17.65
C ARG A 682 39.68 -16.54 -16.62
#